data_AF-A0A4U6W5G3-F1
#
_entry.id   AF-A0A4U6W5G3-F1
#
_cell.length_a   1.000
_cell.length_b   1.000
_cell.length_c   1.000
_cell.angle_alpha   90.00
_cell.angle_beta   90.00
_cell.angle_gamma   90.00
#
_symmetry.space_group_name_H-M   'P 1'
#
loop_
_entity.id
_entity.type
_entity.pdbx_description
1 polymer ?
#
loop_
_entity_poly.entity_id
_entity_poly.type
_entity_poly.pdbx_seq_one_letter_code
_entity_poly.pdbx_strand_id
1 'polypeptide(L)'
;MLLPRFDQRMCFSRANFIAGPSYSAPFRTHTPLRLLPRRRIARRIGLATAEFAAGSFSGPALEEDDGDLGYRLPPKEIQEIVDVPPNPSYYISPRRDRIMFLKRRAMPPLSDLAKPDKILAGIRIDPSSNTRSRMSFYTGISIHLLMDDGTLGPEKAVNGYNANAKINFVGWSPDGQHVAFTVRYEDEVDNGSNLALWIADAESGKARPLFKSADIMLNAVFELYVWVNESSLLVCTIPSSRGDPPTKPLVPFGPRIRSNEQRNIIQMRSTKEMLKDLHEEELFDYYATSQIVLVTLDGTVKMIALPAIYISLDPSPDGKYLILTSVHRPYSSIVSYKRFPKKVELWTVEGRFVREVCDLPLAEDIPVAANSVRKGKRLIRWRPDMPSTLFWVEAQDGGDANIEVSPRDIVYMEHAEPLDGEKPQVLLKLDLRCRKTYWCYGSFALVYEYWYKTRITRTWVISPDLKNHRPRLLFERSSEDAYSNPGSPVMCRTPAGTVVIARIKRNCEGSYILLKGRGATPKGSTPFLDLFDVNTGEKERIWESDKEKYYESILALISYHPKCEVQLDQLKLLVSKESRREITQYYIKIWPNKKQVQITNYPHPYPQLALLQKEIIRYQRKDGVKLTATLYLPPGYSPSEDGPLPCLIWSYPGEFKSKEAAGQVRRSPNKFARISNNFPLLWLARGFAILADPTIPIIGEGNQEGNDRYIEQLVASAEAAVNEIVRRGVAHPDKIAVGGHSYGAFMTANLLAHAPHLFCCGIARSGAYNRTLTPFGFQKEMRTLWEATDTYIKMSPFMSANKIKKPILLIHGEDDSKVTTAMQVMGCHAVW
;
A
#
# COMPACT_ATOMS: atom_id res chain seq x y z
N MET A 1 -8.67 -8.83 12.23
CA MET A 1 -9.08 -9.55 11.00
C MET A 1 -8.13 -9.25 9.83
N LEU A 2 -7.93 -10.22 8.94
CA LEU A 2 -7.26 -10.02 7.63
C LEU A 2 -8.28 -9.58 6.56
N LEU A 3 -8.23 -8.30 6.19
CA LEU A 3 -8.93 -7.74 5.02
C LEU A 3 -8.38 -8.31 3.69
N PRO A 4 -9.18 -8.33 2.61
CA PRO A 4 -8.66 -8.21 1.27
C PRO A 4 -8.03 -6.82 1.08
N ARG A 5 -6.69 -6.74 1.00
CA ARG A 5 -6.01 -5.57 0.42
C ARG A 5 -6.19 -5.61 -1.10
N PHE A 6 -7.13 -4.83 -1.60
CA PHE A 6 -7.24 -4.17 -2.92
C PHE A 6 -8.69 -3.62 -2.95
N ASP A 7 -8.96 -2.32 -3.17
CA ASP A 7 -8.07 -1.25 -3.65
C ASP A 7 -7.66 -0.21 -2.59
N GLN A 8 -6.36 -0.11 -2.37
CA GLN A 8 -5.63 1.14 -2.12
C GLN A 8 -4.22 0.95 -2.70
N ARG A 9 -3.89 1.60 -3.81
CA ARG A 9 -2.54 1.61 -4.41
C ARG A 9 -1.92 3.01 -4.33
N MET A 10 -1.28 3.29 -3.21
CA MET A 10 -0.27 4.35 -3.08
C MET A 10 1.04 3.68 -2.58
N CYS A 11 2.14 3.83 -3.32
CA CYS A 11 3.41 3.13 -3.09
C CYS A 11 4.42 4.01 -2.32
N PHE A 12 5.29 3.43 -1.47
CA PHE A 12 6.28 4.15 -0.64
C PHE A 12 7.46 3.26 -0.13
N SER A 13 8.73 3.67 -0.37
CA SER A 13 10.00 3.35 0.35
C SER A 13 11.21 4.01 -0.39
N ARG A 14 12.08 4.91 0.15
CA ARG A 14 13.18 4.83 1.17
C ARG A 14 14.29 3.82 0.77
N ALA A 15 15.63 4.04 0.73
CA ALA A 15 16.64 5.09 1.14
C ALA A 15 17.76 5.22 0.03
N ASN A 16 18.77 6.12 -0.11
CA ASN A 16 19.68 7.00 0.72
C ASN A 16 20.93 6.29 1.33
N PHE A 17 22.22 6.76 1.36
CA PHE A 17 23.06 7.74 0.57
C PHE A 17 24.60 7.69 0.98
N ILE A 18 25.52 8.46 0.33
CA ILE A 18 26.89 8.99 0.76
C ILE A 18 28.16 8.10 0.57
N ALA A 19 29.36 8.57 0.12
CA ALA A 19 29.81 9.74 -0.68
C ALA A 19 31.28 9.59 -1.24
N GLY A 20 31.70 10.50 -2.17
CA GLY A 20 33.05 10.58 -2.81
C GLY A 20 34.04 11.54 -2.10
N PRO A 21 34.84 12.40 -2.79
CA PRO A 21 34.81 12.89 -4.19
C PRO A 21 36.10 12.49 -4.99
N SER A 22 36.73 13.17 -5.99
CA SER A 22 36.56 14.48 -6.68
C SER A 22 37.27 14.56 -8.06
N TYR A 23 36.64 15.28 -9.01
CA TYR A 23 37.14 16.15 -10.11
C TYR A 23 38.48 15.97 -10.86
N SER A 24 38.42 16.25 -12.18
CA SER A 24 39.55 16.50 -13.09
C SER A 24 39.20 17.52 -14.19
N ALA A 25 40.16 18.38 -14.58
CA ALA A 25 40.21 19.13 -15.86
C ALA A 25 41.62 19.78 -16.06
N PRO A 26 42.15 20.01 -17.29
CA PRO A 26 43.60 20.23 -17.49
C PRO A 26 44.03 21.43 -18.38
N PHE A 27 45.37 21.64 -18.45
CA PHE A 27 46.22 22.18 -19.54
C PHE A 27 47.10 23.45 -19.30
N ARG A 28 48.43 23.21 -19.32
CA ARG A 28 49.58 23.99 -19.86
C ARG A 28 49.71 25.51 -19.54
N THR A 29 50.88 26.00 -19.15
CA THR A 29 52.10 26.02 -19.99
C THR A 29 53.45 26.17 -19.23
N HIS A 30 54.51 25.64 -19.87
CA HIS A 30 55.95 25.95 -19.82
C HIS A 30 56.83 25.99 -18.54
N THR A 31 57.92 25.21 -18.66
CA THR A 31 59.22 25.07 -17.96
C THR A 31 60.17 26.30 -18.16
N PRO A 32 61.43 26.38 -17.62
CA PRO A 32 62.33 25.31 -17.13
C PRO A 32 63.29 25.60 -15.91
N LEU A 33 64.16 24.60 -15.62
CA LEU A 33 65.55 24.63 -15.09
C LEU A 33 65.90 24.23 -13.62
N ARG A 34 66.59 23.07 -13.54
CA ARG A 34 67.73 22.67 -12.67
C ARG A 34 67.66 22.78 -11.13
N LEU A 35 67.72 21.62 -10.46
CA LEU A 35 68.99 21.05 -9.95
C LEU A 35 68.85 19.54 -9.57
N LEU A 36 69.97 18.86 -9.27
CA LEU A 36 70.06 17.39 -9.05
C LEU A 36 70.57 17.03 -7.63
N PRO A 37 70.41 15.77 -7.16
CA PRO A 37 70.35 15.43 -5.72
C PRO A 37 71.70 15.00 -5.09
N ARG A 38 71.67 14.69 -3.78
CA ARG A 38 72.77 14.03 -3.05
C ARG A 38 72.30 12.79 -2.26
N ARG A 39 73.12 11.72 -2.31
CA ARG A 39 73.06 10.53 -1.45
C ARG A 39 74.09 10.62 -0.31
N ARG A 40 73.79 9.99 0.83
CA ARG A 40 74.74 9.28 1.73
C ARG A 40 73.97 8.01 2.19
N ILE A 41 74.41 6.77 2.00
CA ILE A 41 75.68 6.07 2.31
C ILE A 41 75.83 5.79 3.81
N ALA A 42 76.07 4.51 4.12
CA ALA A 42 75.91 3.88 5.44
C ALA A 42 77.25 3.47 6.08
N ARG A 43 77.20 2.95 7.32
CA ARG A 43 78.11 1.90 7.78
C ARG A 43 77.53 1.05 8.92
N ARG A 44 78.03 -0.19 9.05
CA ARG A 44 77.76 -1.14 10.13
C ARG A 44 78.60 -0.83 11.37
N ILE A 45 78.09 -1.18 12.54
CA ILE A 45 78.86 -1.86 13.59
C ILE A 45 78.07 -3.13 13.95
N GLY A 46 78.75 -4.19 14.36
CA GLY A 46 78.11 -5.38 14.92
C GLY A 46 79.01 -6.01 15.99
N LEU A 47 78.39 -6.67 16.96
CA LEU A 47 79.02 -7.67 17.83
C LEU A 47 78.15 -8.93 17.79
N ALA A 48 78.75 -10.09 18.02
CA ALA A 48 78.09 -11.39 17.95
C ALA A 48 78.37 -12.21 19.23
N THR A 49 77.31 -12.80 19.77
CA THR A 49 77.21 -13.90 20.76
C THR A 49 75.75 -13.93 21.22
N ALA A 50 75.10 -15.06 21.51
CA ALA A 50 75.36 -16.46 21.19
C ALA A 50 74.00 -17.21 21.27
N GLU A 51 73.93 -18.45 20.82
CA GLU A 51 72.68 -19.20 20.74
C GLU A 51 72.11 -19.59 22.12
N PHE A 52 70.79 -19.59 22.25
CA PHE A 52 70.07 -20.75 22.80
C PHE A 52 68.67 -20.84 22.18
N ALA A 53 68.20 -22.06 21.93
CA ALA A 53 67.06 -22.32 21.04
C ALA A 53 65.71 -22.46 21.79
N ALA A 54 64.66 -21.88 21.20
CA ALA A 54 63.27 -22.25 21.44
C ALA A 54 62.48 -22.07 20.14
N GLY A 55 62.01 -23.18 19.55
CA GLY A 55 61.29 -23.16 18.28
C GLY A 55 59.87 -22.62 18.44
N SER A 56 59.58 -21.47 17.82
CA SER A 56 58.22 -20.93 17.71
C SER A 56 57.62 -21.27 16.35
N PHE A 57 56.44 -21.88 16.34
CA PHE A 57 55.69 -22.13 15.10
C PHE A 57 55.33 -20.81 14.42
N SER A 58 55.72 -20.66 13.15
CA SER A 58 55.15 -19.64 12.27
C SER A 58 53.72 -20.04 11.91
N GLY A 59 52.74 -19.57 12.70
CA GLY A 59 51.35 -19.55 12.24
C GLY A 59 51.25 -18.73 10.95
N PRO A 60 50.42 -19.12 9.97
CA PRO A 60 50.20 -18.30 8.79
C PRO A 60 49.64 -16.95 9.23
N ALA A 61 50.21 -15.87 8.70
CA ALA A 61 49.57 -14.57 8.83
C ALA A 61 48.17 -14.66 8.18
N LEU A 62 47.16 -14.14 8.87
CA LEU A 62 45.88 -13.88 8.22
C LEU A 62 46.12 -12.74 7.23
N GLU A 63 46.28 -13.10 5.96
CA GLU A 63 46.03 -12.15 4.87
C GLU A 63 44.56 -11.74 5.00
N GLU A 64 44.32 -10.48 5.36
CA GLU A 64 43.00 -9.89 5.25
C GLU A 64 42.69 -9.77 3.76
N ASP A 65 42.04 -10.80 3.23
CA ASP A 65 41.52 -10.86 1.86
C ASP A 65 40.44 -9.77 1.70
N ASP A 66 40.89 -8.58 1.31
CA ASP A 66 40.06 -7.43 0.88
C ASP A 66 39.41 -7.69 -0.51
N GLY A 67 39.12 -8.97 -0.76
CA GLY A 67 38.59 -9.56 -1.98
C GLY A 67 37.11 -9.26 -2.14
N ASP A 68 36.81 -8.44 -3.15
CA ASP A 68 35.47 -8.07 -3.56
C ASP A 68 34.62 -7.43 -2.44
N LEU A 69 34.98 -6.18 -2.12
CA LEU A 69 34.15 -5.17 -1.44
C LEU A 69 32.93 -4.71 -2.30
N GLY A 70 32.69 -5.32 -3.46
CA GLY A 70 31.60 -4.96 -4.37
C GLY A 70 30.21 -5.42 -3.92
N TYR A 71 29.21 -5.07 -4.73
CA TYR A 71 27.84 -5.57 -4.56
C TYR A 71 27.78 -7.07 -4.94
N ARG A 72 28.04 -7.94 -3.95
CA ARG A 72 27.98 -9.40 -4.12
C ARG A 72 26.59 -9.83 -4.59
N LEU A 73 26.51 -10.30 -5.83
CA LEU A 73 25.30 -10.84 -6.42
C LEU A 73 24.93 -12.18 -5.76
N PRO A 74 23.64 -12.51 -5.58
CA PRO A 74 23.25 -13.86 -5.17
C PRO A 74 23.59 -14.85 -6.31
N PRO A 75 23.83 -16.15 -6.02
CA PRO A 75 24.08 -17.14 -7.07
C PRO A 75 22.96 -17.24 -8.13
N LYS A 76 23.33 -17.72 -9.32
CA LYS A 76 22.59 -17.53 -10.59
C LYS A 76 21.13 -17.97 -10.54
N GLU A 77 20.84 -19.11 -9.92
CA GLU A 77 19.51 -19.68 -9.77
C GLU A 77 18.57 -18.84 -8.89
N ILE A 78 19.12 -17.89 -8.12
CA ILE A 78 18.38 -16.87 -7.36
C ILE A 78 18.14 -15.61 -8.22
N GLN A 79 19.14 -15.15 -8.98
CA GLN A 79 19.00 -14.02 -9.92
C GLN A 79 17.88 -14.32 -10.94
N GLU A 80 17.91 -15.51 -11.53
CA GLU A 80 16.91 -16.03 -12.49
C GLU A 80 15.47 -16.09 -11.95
N ILE A 81 15.25 -15.96 -10.64
CA ILE A 81 13.92 -15.87 -10.02
C ILE A 81 13.55 -14.42 -9.71
N VAL A 82 14.53 -13.59 -9.33
CA VAL A 82 14.33 -12.22 -8.83
C VAL A 82 14.18 -11.21 -9.96
N ASP A 83 14.90 -11.37 -11.07
CA ASP A 83 14.88 -10.43 -12.20
C ASP A 83 13.68 -10.60 -13.15
N VAL A 84 12.86 -11.64 -12.93
CA VAL A 84 11.74 -11.99 -13.79
C VAL A 84 10.66 -10.89 -13.78
N PRO A 85 10.31 -10.30 -14.93
CA PRO A 85 9.40 -9.17 -14.99
C PRO A 85 7.98 -9.57 -14.51
N PRO A 86 7.38 -8.82 -13.56
CA PRO A 86 6.01 -9.05 -13.13
C PRO A 86 5.03 -8.91 -14.30
N ASN A 87 4.02 -9.80 -14.32
CA ASN A 87 2.89 -9.73 -15.25
C ASN A 87 2.37 -8.28 -15.37
N PRO A 88 2.09 -7.79 -16.60
CA PRO A 88 1.55 -6.47 -16.84
C PRO A 88 0.34 -6.12 -15.96
N SER A 89 0.19 -4.85 -15.60
CA SER A 89 -1.04 -4.37 -14.94
C SER A 89 -2.08 -4.02 -15.99
N TYR A 90 -3.29 -4.57 -15.85
CA TYR A 90 -4.40 -4.30 -16.77
C TYR A 90 -5.25 -3.10 -16.30
N TYR A 91 -5.80 -2.35 -17.25
CA TYR A 91 -6.73 -1.24 -17.05
C TYR A 91 -7.82 -1.31 -18.13
N ILE A 92 -9.08 -1.45 -17.73
CA ILE A 92 -10.23 -1.50 -18.64
C ILE A 92 -10.71 -0.07 -18.90
N SER A 93 -11.08 0.25 -20.15
CA SER A 93 -11.72 1.53 -20.51
C SER A 93 -13.05 1.73 -19.77
N PRO A 94 -13.58 2.96 -19.64
CA PRO A 94 -14.89 3.18 -19.03
C PRO A 94 -16.03 2.47 -19.77
N ARG A 95 -16.02 2.55 -21.12
CA ARG A 95 -16.95 1.87 -22.04
C ARG A 95 -16.81 0.34 -22.09
N ARG A 96 -15.76 -0.23 -21.47
CA ARG A 96 -15.43 -1.69 -21.45
C ARG A 96 -15.09 -2.31 -22.81
N ASP A 97 -14.97 -1.49 -23.85
CA ASP A 97 -14.59 -1.81 -25.23
C ASP A 97 -13.09 -2.08 -25.42
N ARG A 98 -12.22 -1.64 -24.49
CA ARG A 98 -10.76 -1.74 -24.59
C ARG A 98 -10.12 -2.20 -23.27
N ILE A 99 -9.07 -3.01 -23.37
CA ILE A 99 -8.18 -3.38 -22.25
C ILE A 99 -6.76 -2.92 -22.56
N MET A 100 -6.18 -2.14 -21.64
CA MET A 100 -4.81 -1.65 -21.69
C MET A 100 -3.94 -2.46 -20.73
N PHE A 101 -2.78 -2.94 -21.19
CA PHE A 101 -1.74 -3.58 -20.38
C PHE A 101 -0.52 -2.67 -20.23
N LEU A 102 -0.05 -2.50 -19.00
CA LEU A 102 1.11 -1.68 -18.66
C LEU A 102 2.30 -2.59 -18.31
N LYS A 103 3.36 -2.54 -19.12
CA LYS A 103 4.58 -3.35 -19.02
C LYS A 103 5.45 -2.87 -17.85
N ARG A 104 6.13 -3.79 -17.15
CA ARG A 104 6.79 -3.55 -15.84
C ARG A 104 8.14 -4.24 -15.73
N ARG A 105 9.12 -3.56 -15.12
CA ARG A 105 10.39 -4.16 -14.65
C ARG A 105 10.23 -4.83 -13.29
N ALA A 106 11.13 -5.76 -12.95
CA ALA A 106 11.14 -6.48 -11.68
C ALA A 106 11.56 -5.59 -10.49
N MET A 107 12.74 -5.00 -10.58
CA MET A 107 13.31 -4.11 -9.56
C MET A 107 13.60 -2.73 -10.16
N PRO A 108 13.40 -1.61 -9.43
CA PRO A 108 13.90 -0.30 -9.83
C PRO A 108 15.44 -0.31 -9.85
N PRO A 109 16.10 0.56 -10.64
CA PRO A 109 17.55 0.70 -10.60
C PRO A 109 17.99 1.34 -9.27
N LEU A 110 19.23 1.09 -8.86
CA LEU A 110 19.80 1.71 -7.66
C LEU A 110 19.86 3.25 -7.79
N SER A 111 20.01 3.80 -9.01
CA SER A 111 19.94 5.24 -9.31
C SER A 111 18.66 5.89 -8.78
N ASP A 112 17.49 5.31 -9.08
CA ASP A 112 16.18 5.82 -8.61
C ASP A 112 16.03 5.72 -7.09
N LEU A 113 16.65 4.74 -6.45
CA LEU A 113 16.66 4.61 -4.99
C LEU A 113 17.66 5.58 -4.35
N ALA A 114 18.78 5.86 -4.99
CA ALA A 114 19.81 6.77 -4.51
C ALA A 114 19.50 8.26 -4.77
N LYS A 115 18.46 8.62 -5.54
CA LYS A 115 18.09 10.04 -5.72
C LYS A 115 17.75 10.72 -4.37
N PRO A 116 18.28 11.93 -4.10
CA PRO A 116 18.04 12.65 -2.86
C PRO A 116 16.59 13.13 -2.78
N ASP A 117 15.99 13.09 -1.59
CA ASP A 117 14.62 13.52 -1.37
C ASP A 117 14.45 14.58 -0.28
N LYS A 118 13.58 15.57 -0.55
CA LYS A 118 13.14 16.55 0.44
C LYS A 118 11.97 15.94 1.22
N ILE A 119 12.12 15.84 2.54
CA ILE A 119 11.12 15.24 3.44
C ILE A 119 10.33 16.34 4.14
N LEU A 120 9.12 16.62 3.67
CA LEU A 120 8.29 17.74 4.09
C LEU A 120 6.87 17.27 4.43
N ALA A 121 6.34 17.65 5.59
CA ALA A 121 4.96 17.39 6.02
C ALA A 121 4.45 15.93 5.87
N GLY A 122 5.32 14.93 5.94
CA GLY A 122 4.99 13.51 5.71
C GLY A 122 5.03 13.07 4.25
N ILE A 123 5.79 13.78 3.41
CA ILE A 123 5.95 13.57 1.97
C ILE A 123 7.43 13.50 1.63
N ARG A 124 7.78 12.63 0.68
CA ARG A 124 9.09 12.62 0.02
C ARG A 124 8.95 13.18 -1.38
N ILE A 125 9.61 14.31 -1.62
CA ILE A 125 9.60 15.06 -2.87
C ILE A 125 10.95 14.89 -3.56
N ASP A 126 10.93 14.51 -4.84
CA ASP A 126 12.07 14.64 -5.73
C ASP A 126 12.15 16.11 -6.19
N PRO A 127 13.17 16.87 -5.73
CA PRO A 127 13.26 18.29 -6.02
C PRO A 127 13.63 18.58 -7.48
N SER A 128 14.19 17.63 -8.24
CA SER A 128 14.57 17.87 -9.64
C SER A 128 13.37 17.78 -10.58
N SER A 129 12.39 16.94 -10.27
CA SER A 129 11.21 16.71 -11.12
C SER A 129 9.90 17.26 -10.54
N ASN A 130 9.93 17.84 -9.33
CA ASN A 130 8.77 18.30 -8.58
C ASN A 130 7.68 17.22 -8.40
N THR A 131 8.13 15.97 -8.18
CA THR A 131 7.27 14.78 -8.04
C THR A 131 7.44 14.09 -6.68
N ARG A 132 6.65 13.02 -6.43
CA ARG A 132 6.96 12.05 -5.37
C ARG A 132 8.27 11.31 -5.69
N SER A 133 9.17 11.21 -4.72
CA SER A 133 10.40 10.43 -4.86
C SER A 133 10.13 8.93 -4.99
N ARG A 134 11.04 8.20 -5.66
CA ARG A 134 11.05 6.72 -5.73
C ARG A 134 9.74 6.10 -6.26
N MET A 135 9.08 6.78 -7.20
CA MET A 135 7.91 6.23 -7.91
C MET A 135 8.28 5.02 -8.77
N SER A 136 7.57 3.91 -8.58
CA SER A 136 7.55 2.81 -9.55
C SER A 136 6.94 3.29 -10.87
N PHE A 137 7.56 2.93 -11.99
CA PHE A 137 7.14 3.31 -13.35
C PHE A 137 6.81 2.09 -14.21
N TYR A 138 6.14 2.35 -15.33
CA TYR A 138 5.89 1.40 -16.41
C TYR A 138 6.90 1.60 -17.54
N THR A 139 7.17 0.55 -18.31
CA THR A 139 8.16 0.54 -19.43
C THR A 139 7.51 0.46 -20.80
N GLY A 140 6.18 0.59 -20.87
CA GLY A 140 5.42 0.58 -22.12
C GLY A 140 3.94 0.36 -21.86
N ILE A 141 3.11 0.86 -22.78
CA ILE A 141 1.66 0.72 -22.79
C ILE A 141 1.26 -0.06 -24.04
N SER A 142 0.36 -1.02 -23.92
CA SER A 142 -0.35 -1.58 -25.07
C SER A 142 -1.84 -1.71 -24.82
N ILE A 143 -2.63 -1.59 -25.89
CA ILE A 143 -4.08 -1.51 -25.89
C ILE A 143 -4.63 -2.60 -26.82
N HIS A 144 -5.70 -3.27 -26.39
CA HIS A 144 -6.46 -4.21 -27.21
C HIS A 144 -7.93 -3.81 -27.21
N LEU A 145 -8.60 -3.94 -28.35
CA LEU A 145 -10.07 -4.01 -28.41
C LEU A 145 -10.53 -5.32 -27.73
N LEU A 146 -11.64 -5.26 -27.02
CA LEU A 146 -12.28 -6.42 -26.40
C LEU A 146 -13.50 -6.81 -27.23
N MET A 147 -13.43 -7.99 -27.87
CA MET A 147 -14.45 -8.47 -28.79
C MET A 147 -15.65 -9.06 -28.05
N ASP A 148 -16.81 -9.06 -28.70
CA ASP A 148 -18.07 -9.51 -28.09
C ASP A 148 -18.05 -10.96 -27.62
N ASP A 149 -17.30 -11.83 -28.31
CA ASP A 149 -17.16 -13.25 -27.97
C ASP A 149 -16.25 -13.52 -26.74
N GLY A 150 -15.54 -12.49 -26.26
CA GLY A 150 -14.60 -12.51 -25.15
C GLY A 150 -13.12 -12.49 -25.53
N THR A 151 -12.76 -12.50 -26.82
CA THR A 151 -11.37 -12.43 -27.29
C THR A 151 -10.80 -11.00 -27.29
N LEU A 152 -9.48 -10.88 -27.42
CA LEU A 152 -8.81 -9.60 -27.64
C LEU A 152 -8.44 -9.45 -29.11
N GLY A 153 -8.62 -8.23 -29.64
CA GLY A 153 -8.03 -7.81 -30.90
C GLY A 153 -6.50 -7.71 -30.85
N PRO A 154 -5.85 -7.42 -31.99
CA PRO A 154 -4.38 -7.30 -32.08
C PRO A 154 -3.82 -6.21 -31.17
N GLU A 155 -2.58 -6.39 -30.71
CA GLU A 155 -1.89 -5.45 -29.81
C GLU A 155 -1.65 -4.10 -30.51
N LYS A 156 -2.20 -3.01 -29.96
CA LYS A 156 -1.84 -1.63 -30.31
C LYS A 156 -0.83 -1.13 -29.28
N ALA A 157 0.46 -1.23 -29.60
CA ALA A 157 1.51 -0.65 -28.76
C ALA A 157 1.52 0.88 -28.86
N VAL A 158 1.49 1.57 -27.72
CA VAL A 158 1.55 3.04 -27.70
C VAL A 158 2.97 3.49 -28.00
N ASN A 159 3.09 4.42 -28.96
CA ASN A 159 4.35 4.84 -29.58
C ASN A 159 4.42 6.38 -29.70
N GLY A 160 5.61 6.93 -29.92
CA GLY A 160 5.85 8.38 -30.06
C GLY A 160 6.74 8.99 -28.97
N TYR A 161 6.94 8.29 -27.84
CA TYR A 161 7.99 8.56 -26.87
C TYR A 161 9.24 7.70 -27.15
N ASN A 162 10.40 8.14 -26.67
CA ASN A 162 11.69 7.48 -26.92
C ASN A 162 11.86 6.18 -26.10
N ALA A 163 12.87 5.40 -26.45
CA ALA A 163 13.34 4.29 -25.60
C ALA A 163 13.68 4.79 -24.18
N ASN A 164 13.68 3.87 -23.21
CA ASN A 164 13.95 4.12 -21.78
C ASN A 164 12.95 5.08 -21.07
N ALA A 165 11.86 5.50 -21.72
CA ALA A 165 10.78 6.27 -21.12
C ALA A 165 10.23 5.64 -19.81
N LYS A 166 10.30 6.38 -18.71
CA LYS A 166 9.71 6.03 -17.41
C LYS A 166 8.28 6.56 -17.33
N ILE A 167 7.30 5.67 -17.56
CA ILE A 167 5.88 6.03 -17.69
C ILE A 167 5.19 6.03 -16.32
N ASN A 168 4.48 7.11 -15.99
CA ASN A 168 3.72 7.26 -14.74
C ASN A 168 2.34 7.91 -14.97
N PHE A 169 1.48 7.92 -13.94
CA PHE A 169 0.16 8.57 -13.94
C PHE A 169 -0.70 8.23 -15.18
N VAL A 170 -0.94 6.95 -15.46
CA VAL A 170 -1.69 6.51 -16.66
C VAL A 170 -3.20 6.46 -16.39
N GLY A 171 -4.02 7.10 -17.23
CA GLY A 171 -5.47 7.15 -17.08
C GLY A 171 -6.26 7.42 -18.37
N TRP A 172 -7.26 6.58 -18.62
CA TRP A 172 -8.26 6.70 -19.70
C TRP A 172 -9.09 7.99 -19.62
N SER A 173 -9.45 8.56 -20.77
CA SER A 173 -10.56 9.52 -20.92
C SER A 173 -11.90 8.88 -20.54
N PRO A 174 -12.93 9.68 -20.17
CA PRO A 174 -14.27 9.17 -19.83
C PRO A 174 -14.92 8.33 -20.95
N ASP A 175 -14.61 8.64 -22.21
CA ASP A 175 -15.12 7.93 -23.38
C ASP A 175 -14.24 6.74 -23.83
N GLY A 176 -13.07 6.55 -23.22
CA GLY A 176 -12.13 5.48 -23.54
C GLY A 176 -11.40 5.59 -24.88
N GLN A 177 -11.47 6.72 -25.60
CA GLN A 177 -10.78 6.88 -26.89
C GLN A 177 -9.36 7.48 -26.74
N HIS A 178 -9.03 8.04 -25.57
CA HIS A 178 -7.72 8.61 -25.29
C HIS A 178 -7.12 8.10 -23.97
N VAL A 179 -5.80 8.07 -23.90
CA VAL A 179 -5.03 7.74 -22.68
C VAL A 179 -4.09 8.89 -22.37
N ALA A 180 -4.31 9.54 -21.23
CA ALA A 180 -3.34 10.47 -20.66
C ALA A 180 -2.31 9.69 -19.82
N PHE A 181 -1.06 10.12 -19.87
CA PHE A 181 0.05 9.58 -19.08
C PHE A 181 1.22 10.55 -19.03
N THR A 182 2.15 10.34 -18.10
CA THR A 182 3.41 11.11 -18.05
C THR A 182 4.59 10.28 -18.51
N VAL A 183 5.59 10.96 -19.06
CA VAL A 183 6.89 10.42 -19.45
C VAL A 183 7.98 11.22 -18.76
N ARG A 184 9.04 10.55 -18.28
CA ARG A 184 10.34 11.15 -17.98
C ARG A 184 11.49 10.24 -18.39
N TYR A 185 12.68 10.79 -18.52
CA TYR A 185 13.92 10.09 -18.85
C TYR A 185 14.93 10.16 -17.67
N GLU A 186 16.10 9.51 -17.79
CA GLU A 186 17.15 9.55 -16.76
C GLU A 186 18.19 10.66 -16.98
N ASP A 187 18.46 11.02 -18.24
CA ASP A 187 19.76 11.57 -18.66
C ASP A 187 19.71 13.04 -19.12
N GLU A 188 18.84 13.87 -18.53
CA GLU A 188 18.89 15.33 -18.65
C GLU A 188 18.95 15.93 -17.23
N VAL A 189 20.09 16.53 -16.89
CA VAL A 189 20.37 17.07 -15.53
C VAL A 189 20.26 18.61 -15.49
N ASP A 190 20.27 19.26 -16.65
CA ASP A 190 20.28 20.72 -16.77
C ASP A 190 18.86 21.33 -16.76
N ASN A 191 18.49 21.89 -15.60
CA ASN A 191 17.48 22.94 -15.44
C ASN A 191 16.09 22.70 -16.08
N GLY A 192 15.52 21.51 -15.93
CA GLY A 192 14.15 21.21 -16.36
C GLY A 192 13.41 20.22 -15.45
N SER A 193 12.07 20.29 -15.44
CA SER A 193 11.25 19.18 -14.93
C SER A 193 11.01 18.21 -16.08
N ASN A 194 11.79 17.13 -16.13
CA ASN A 194 11.73 16.14 -17.21
C ASN A 194 10.41 15.32 -17.22
N LEU A 195 9.40 15.70 -16.42
CA LEU A 195 8.08 15.06 -16.42
C LEU A 195 7.13 15.82 -17.36
N ALA A 196 6.97 15.30 -18.58
CA ALA A 196 5.99 15.81 -19.54
C ALA A 196 4.66 15.06 -19.44
N LEU A 197 3.53 15.75 -19.67
CA LEU A 197 2.21 15.15 -19.83
C LEU A 197 1.95 14.84 -21.31
N TRP A 198 1.58 13.60 -21.59
CA TRP A 198 1.36 13.05 -22.93
C TRP A 198 -0.08 12.57 -23.08
N ILE A 199 -0.57 12.62 -24.31
CA ILE A 199 -1.83 12.01 -24.73
C ILE A 199 -1.57 11.00 -25.84
N ALA A 200 -2.17 9.82 -25.73
CA ALA A 200 -2.25 8.83 -26.80
C ALA A 200 -3.68 8.66 -27.30
N ASP A 201 -3.80 8.49 -28.61
CA ASP A 201 -4.99 7.94 -29.24
C ASP A 201 -5.07 6.42 -29.07
N ALA A 202 -6.23 5.90 -28.65
CA ALA A 202 -6.38 4.50 -28.24
C ALA A 202 -6.57 3.51 -29.40
N GLU A 203 -6.68 3.98 -30.65
CA GLU A 203 -6.91 3.15 -31.84
C GLU A 203 -5.66 3.02 -32.71
N SER A 204 -4.99 4.13 -32.99
CA SER A 204 -3.71 4.18 -33.68
C SER A 204 -2.52 3.90 -32.76
N GLY A 205 -2.67 4.11 -31.45
CA GLY A 205 -1.58 4.04 -30.46
C GLY A 205 -0.59 5.21 -30.55
N LYS A 206 -0.82 6.20 -31.41
CA LYS A 206 0.08 7.36 -31.54
C LYS A 206 -0.04 8.27 -30.32
N ALA A 207 1.09 8.62 -29.72
CA ALA A 207 1.19 9.54 -28.60
C ALA A 207 2.00 10.79 -28.93
N ARG A 208 1.68 11.88 -28.24
CA ARG A 208 2.40 13.16 -28.30
C ARG A 208 2.36 13.87 -26.94
N PRO A 209 3.25 14.84 -26.68
CA PRO A 209 3.04 15.81 -25.61
C PRO A 209 1.67 16.50 -25.73
N LEU A 210 1.07 16.83 -24.58
CA LEU A 210 -0.19 17.58 -24.52
C LEU A 210 0.05 19.09 -24.56
N PHE A 211 1.04 19.57 -23.79
CA PHE A 211 1.42 20.98 -23.78
C PHE A 211 2.33 21.32 -24.98
N LYS A 212 2.10 22.50 -25.58
CA LYS A 212 2.86 23.03 -26.72
C LYS A 212 4.09 23.85 -26.31
N SER A 213 4.05 24.49 -25.14
CA SER A 213 5.16 25.25 -24.57
C SER A 213 5.91 24.38 -23.55
N ALA A 214 7.23 24.52 -23.50
CA ALA A 214 8.10 23.83 -22.54
C ALA A 214 8.07 24.47 -21.14
N ASP A 215 7.60 25.71 -21.04
CA ASP A 215 7.54 26.51 -19.81
C ASP A 215 6.49 25.97 -18.80
N ILE A 216 5.54 25.15 -19.28
CA ILE A 216 4.48 24.57 -18.46
C ILE A 216 4.98 23.31 -17.74
N MET A 217 5.72 23.53 -16.65
CA MET A 217 6.24 22.47 -15.78
C MET A 217 5.12 21.86 -14.92
N LEU A 218 5.13 20.53 -14.76
CA LEU A 218 4.14 19.81 -13.93
C LEU A 218 4.46 19.85 -12.43
N ASN A 219 3.43 19.90 -11.58
CA ASN A 219 3.56 19.62 -10.15
C ASN A 219 2.87 18.29 -9.80
N ALA A 220 3.67 17.25 -9.55
CA ALA A 220 3.18 15.91 -9.19
C ALA A 220 3.44 15.57 -7.70
N VAL A 221 3.44 16.56 -6.82
CA VAL A 221 3.53 16.36 -5.36
C VAL A 221 2.22 15.81 -4.79
N PHE A 222 1.07 16.07 -5.38
CA PHE A 222 -0.23 15.53 -4.95
C PHE A 222 -1.03 14.90 -6.10
N GLU A 223 -2.26 15.34 -6.35
CA GLU A 223 -3.06 14.92 -7.48
C GLU A 223 -2.54 15.68 -8.71
N LEU A 224 -2.06 14.96 -9.73
CA LEU A 224 -1.41 15.61 -10.88
C LEU A 224 -2.44 16.11 -11.91
N TYR A 225 -3.40 15.26 -12.28
CA TYR A 225 -4.44 15.64 -13.24
C TYR A 225 -5.72 14.82 -13.05
N VAL A 226 -6.84 15.38 -13.51
CA VAL A 226 -8.13 14.68 -13.66
C VAL A 226 -8.78 15.04 -14.99
N TRP A 227 -9.43 14.07 -15.62
CA TRP A 227 -10.29 14.33 -16.78
C TRP A 227 -11.58 15.01 -16.35
N VAL A 228 -11.99 16.07 -17.06
CA VAL A 228 -13.27 16.77 -16.83
C VAL A 228 -14.36 16.24 -17.75
N ASN A 229 -13.99 15.96 -19.00
CA ASN A 229 -14.82 15.39 -20.06
C ASN A 229 -13.91 14.58 -21.01
N GLU A 230 -14.39 14.16 -22.17
CA GLU A 230 -13.61 13.45 -23.20
C GLU A 230 -12.47 14.27 -23.83
N SER A 231 -12.53 15.60 -23.78
CA SER A 231 -11.68 16.53 -24.53
C SER A 231 -10.78 17.44 -23.67
N SER A 232 -10.92 17.39 -22.34
CA SER A 232 -10.33 18.37 -21.41
C SER A 232 -9.88 17.74 -20.09
N LEU A 233 -8.72 18.18 -19.58
CA LEU A 233 -8.15 17.77 -18.31
C LEU A 233 -7.84 18.98 -17.43
N LEU A 234 -8.04 18.87 -16.11
CA LEU A 234 -7.41 19.76 -15.14
C LEU A 234 -6.05 19.18 -14.78
N VAL A 235 -5.02 20.02 -14.77
CA VAL A 235 -3.63 19.65 -14.48
C VAL A 235 -3.04 20.61 -13.44
N CYS A 236 -2.34 20.05 -12.45
CA CYS A 236 -1.51 20.81 -11.51
C CYS A 236 -0.16 21.14 -12.15
N THR A 237 0.11 22.42 -12.36
CA THR A 237 1.37 22.94 -12.89
C THR A 237 2.10 23.74 -11.82
N ILE A 238 3.41 23.94 -12.00
CA ILE A 238 4.19 24.86 -11.18
C ILE A 238 3.72 26.29 -11.49
N PRO A 239 3.46 27.16 -10.48
CA PRO A 239 3.15 28.56 -10.73
C PRO A 239 4.30 29.29 -11.42
N SER A 240 4.02 30.05 -12.49
CA SER A 240 5.03 30.85 -13.21
C SER A 240 5.69 31.91 -12.33
N SER A 241 5.02 32.36 -11.26
CA SER A 241 5.51 33.30 -10.27
C SER A 241 6.39 32.69 -9.17
N ARG A 242 6.67 31.38 -9.18
CA ARG A 242 7.31 30.69 -8.05
C ARG A 242 8.74 31.19 -7.74
N GLY A 243 9.53 31.50 -8.77
CA GLY A 243 10.95 31.83 -8.62
C GLY A 243 11.80 30.68 -8.09
N ASP A 244 12.91 31.03 -7.43
CA ASP A 244 13.90 30.12 -6.85
C ASP A 244 13.45 29.50 -5.51
N PRO A 245 14.01 28.33 -5.11
CA PRO A 245 13.71 27.73 -3.81
C PRO A 245 14.20 28.64 -2.66
N PRO A 246 13.43 28.79 -1.57
CA PRO A 246 13.84 29.59 -0.42
C PRO A 246 15.15 29.06 0.16
N THR A 247 16.06 29.97 0.50
CA THR A 247 17.37 29.64 1.09
C THR A 247 17.25 29.40 2.59
N LYS A 248 18.14 28.58 3.17
CA LYS A 248 18.13 28.35 4.62
C LYS A 248 18.87 29.51 5.31
N PRO A 249 18.26 30.23 6.27
CA PRO A 249 18.96 31.27 7.00
C PRO A 249 20.08 30.66 7.86
N LEU A 250 21.23 31.35 7.89
CA LEU A 250 22.42 30.93 8.67
C LEU A 250 22.15 30.91 10.18
N VAL A 251 21.29 31.82 10.66
CA VAL A 251 20.85 31.92 12.04
C VAL A 251 19.34 31.61 12.09
N PRO A 252 18.88 30.65 12.91
CA PRO A 252 17.45 30.41 13.09
C PRO A 252 16.77 31.65 13.70
N PHE A 253 15.56 31.99 13.21
CA PHE A 253 14.78 33.14 13.68
C PHE A 253 14.52 33.19 15.20
N GLY A 254 14.59 32.05 15.89
CA GLY A 254 14.49 31.95 17.34
C GLY A 254 14.38 30.50 17.83
N PRO A 255 14.37 30.27 19.16
CA PRO A 255 14.07 28.96 19.72
C PRO A 255 12.61 28.55 19.43
N ARG A 256 12.37 27.26 19.13
CA ARG A 256 11.01 26.74 18.96
C ARG A 256 10.31 26.58 20.32
N ILE A 257 9.65 27.64 20.78
CA ILE A 257 8.81 27.61 21.98
C ILE A 257 7.61 26.69 21.75
N ARG A 258 7.31 25.83 22.72
CA ARG A 258 6.07 25.05 22.80
C ARG A 258 5.46 25.24 24.18
N SER A 259 4.28 25.85 24.23
CA SER A 259 3.53 26.04 25.47
C SER A 259 2.50 24.92 25.66
N ASN A 260 2.25 24.56 26.92
CA ASN A 260 1.13 23.72 27.36
C ASN A 260 0.09 24.50 28.19
N GLU A 261 0.15 25.83 28.21
CA GLU A 261 -0.74 26.70 29.01
C GLU A 261 -2.22 26.53 28.62
N GLN A 262 -2.49 26.24 27.34
CA GLN A 262 -3.82 25.88 26.84
C GLN A 262 -4.34 24.52 27.32
N ARG A 263 -3.52 23.73 28.03
CA ARG A 263 -3.81 22.39 28.59
C ARG A 263 -4.30 21.32 27.58
N ASN A 264 -4.11 21.56 26.28
CA ASN A 264 -4.45 20.64 25.20
C ASN A 264 -3.63 19.33 25.29
N ILE A 265 -4.28 18.20 25.62
CA ILE A 265 -3.64 16.89 25.77
C ILE A 265 -3.43 16.23 24.39
N ILE A 266 -2.36 16.61 23.70
CA ILE A 266 -2.01 16.07 22.38
C ILE A 266 -1.31 14.70 22.53
N GLN A 267 -2.12 13.63 22.63
CA GLN A 267 -1.64 12.25 22.54
C GLN A 267 -1.34 11.88 21.08
N MET A 268 -0.09 11.56 20.72
CA MET A 268 0.25 11.20 19.33
C MET A 268 1.40 10.20 19.17
N ARG A 269 1.32 9.42 18.09
CA ARG A 269 2.36 8.49 17.66
C ARG A 269 3.46 9.25 16.92
N SER A 270 4.70 9.09 17.36
CA SER A 270 5.87 9.78 16.80
C SER A 270 6.05 9.54 15.29
N THR A 271 6.20 10.61 14.52
CA THR A 271 6.52 10.55 13.09
C THR A 271 7.69 11.47 12.77
N LYS A 272 8.72 10.97 12.08
CA LYS A 272 9.98 11.69 11.82
C LYS A 272 9.95 12.63 10.61
N GLU A 273 8.91 12.56 9.77
CA GLU A 273 8.86 13.21 8.45
C GLU A 273 8.18 14.59 8.48
N MET A 274 8.11 15.23 9.65
CA MET A 274 7.35 16.48 9.89
C MET A 274 8.24 17.73 9.72
N LEU A 275 7.63 18.93 9.71
CA LEU A 275 8.32 20.20 9.42
C LEU A 275 9.13 20.73 10.63
N LYS A 276 10.45 20.91 10.43
CA LYS A 276 11.43 21.18 11.51
C LYS A 276 11.65 22.65 11.83
N ASP A 277 11.39 23.55 10.90
CA ASP A 277 11.55 25.00 11.04
C ASP A 277 10.70 25.74 9.98
N LEU A 278 10.66 27.08 10.08
CA LEU A 278 9.92 27.94 9.13
C LEU A 278 10.41 27.75 7.68
N HIS A 279 11.71 27.52 7.49
CA HIS A 279 12.29 27.24 6.19
C HIS A 279 11.79 25.92 5.57
N GLU A 280 11.56 24.87 6.36
CA GLU A 280 10.86 23.68 5.87
C GLU A 280 9.36 23.93 5.57
N GLU A 281 8.72 24.88 6.24
CA GLU A 281 7.36 25.31 5.88
C GLU A 281 7.35 26.10 4.55
N GLU A 282 8.31 27.01 4.34
CA GLU A 282 8.52 27.75 3.08
C GLU A 282 8.88 26.80 1.92
N LEU A 283 9.73 25.80 2.15
CA LEU A 283 9.99 24.74 1.16
C LEU A 283 8.75 23.89 0.87
N PHE A 284 7.87 23.68 1.85
CA PHE A 284 6.61 22.98 1.63
C PHE A 284 5.66 23.82 0.78
N ASP A 285 5.53 25.12 1.05
CA ASP A 285 4.81 26.06 0.17
C ASP A 285 5.39 26.04 -1.25
N TYR A 286 6.72 26.17 -1.40
CA TYR A 286 7.42 26.20 -2.68
C TYR A 286 7.22 24.94 -3.56
N TYR A 287 7.42 23.74 -2.99
CA TYR A 287 7.31 22.50 -3.78
C TYR A 287 5.85 22.06 -3.99
N ALA A 288 4.95 22.35 -3.05
CA ALA A 288 3.62 21.77 -3.03
C ALA A 288 2.50 22.70 -3.54
N THR A 289 2.76 23.99 -3.71
CA THR A 289 1.83 24.92 -4.38
C THR A 289 1.74 24.59 -5.87
N SER A 290 0.51 24.54 -6.39
CA SER A 290 0.21 24.33 -7.79
C SER A 290 -0.70 25.44 -8.30
N GLN A 291 -0.45 25.91 -9.52
CA GLN A 291 -1.51 26.50 -10.33
C GLN A 291 -2.33 25.34 -10.92
N ILE A 292 -3.66 25.45 -10.97
CA ILE A 292 -4.47 24.54 -11.77
C ILE A 292 -4.67 25.16 -13.15
N VAL A 293 -4.51 24.36 -14.20
CA VAL A 293 -4.91 24.73 -15.56
C VAL A 293 -5.90 23.72 -16.12
N LEU A 294 -6.92 24.19 -16.83
CA LEU A 294 -7.70 23.40 -17.76
C LEU A 294 -6.93 23.36 -19.09
N VAL A 295 -6.67 22.17 -19.61
CA VAL A 295 -6.00 21.96 -20.91
C VAL A 295 -6.86 21.04 -21.78
N THR A 296 -7.11 21.48 -23.00
CA THR A 296 -7.82 20.72 -24.04
C THR A 296 -6.86 19.88 -24.87
N LEU A 297 -7.35 18.84 -25.56
CA LEU A 297 -6.48 17.90 -26.30
C LEU A 297 -5.62 18.55 -27.39
N ASP A 298 -6.04 19.68 -27.95
CA ASP A 298 -5.27 20.47 -28.91
C ASP A 298 -4.07 21.21 -28.27
N GLY A 299 -3.96 21.21 -26.93
CA GLY A 299 -2.93 21.91 -26.18
C GLY A 299 -3.24 23.37 -25.87
N THR A 300 -4.49 23.82 -26.02
CA THR A 300 -4.93 25.14 -25.52
C THR A 300 -5.11 25.09 -24.00
N VAL A 301 -4.67 26.15 -23.29
CA VAL A 301 -4.54 26.16 -21.83
C VAL A 301 -5.26 27.38 -21.23
N LYS A 302 -6.01 27.16 -20.15
CA LYS A 302 -6.71 28.20 -19.37
C LYS A 302 -6.41 28.00 -17.88
N MET A 303 -6.02 29.07 -17.18
CA MET A 303 -5.84 29.01 -15.72
C MET A 303 -7.19 28.88 -15.00
N ILE A 304 -7.23 28.05 -13.95
CA ILE A 304 -8.39 27.77 -13.10
C ILE A 304 -7.96 28.00 -11.64
N ALA A 305 -8.74 28.81 -10.91
CA ALA A 305 -8.44 29.23 -9.54
C ALA A 305 -7.06 29.90 -9.36
N LEU A 306 -6.75 30.29 -8.12
CA LEU A 306 -5.47 30.89 -7.72
C LEU A 306 -4.45 29.80 -7.31
N PRO A 307 -3.14 30.07 -7.32
CA PRO A 307 -2.14 29.13 -6.81
C PRO A 307 -2.40 28.74 -5.35
N ALA A 308 -2.47 27.43 -5.07
CA ALA A 308 -2.58 26.89 -3.70
C ALA A 308 -2.01 25.47 -3.60
N ILE A 309 -1.84 24.97 -2.37
CA ILE A 309 -1.43 23.57 -2.14
C ILE A 309 -2.65 22.64 -2.34
N TYR A 310 -2.98 22.36 -3.60
CA TYR A 310 -4.08 21.48 -3.96
C TYR A 310 -3.74 19.99 -3.71
N ILE A 311 -4.61 19.30 -2.98
CA ILE A 311 -4.43 17.89 -2.57
C ILE A 311 -5.52 16.93 -3.08
N SER A 312 -6.56 17.45 -3.75
CA SER A 312 -7.56 16.67 -4.49
C SER A 312 -8.23 17.60 -5.50
N LEU A 313 -8.35 17.11 -6.74
CA LEU A 313 -9.26 17.63 -7.76
C LEU A 313 -10.40 16.60 -7.89
N ASP A 314 -11.66 17.04 -7.98
CA ASP A 314 -12.82 16.13 -8.03
C ASP A 314 -13.95 16.78 -8.86
N PRO A 315 -14.07 16.47 -10.16
CA PRO A 315 -15.07 17.05 -11.05
C PRO A 315 -16.45 16.40 -10.87
N SER A 316 -17.52 17.18 -11.11
CA SER A 316 -18.89 16.71 -10.94
C SER A 316 -19.29 15.69 -12.01
N PRO A 317 -20.24 14.75 -11.74
CA PRO A 317 -20.64 13.72 -12.70
C PRO A 317 -21.27 14.26 -13.99
N ASP A 318 -21.67 15.52 -14.00
CA ASP A 318 -22.22 16.27 -15.12
C ASP A 318 -21.23 17.28 -15.73
N GLY A 319 -19.97 17.29 -15.29
CA GLY A 319 -18.89 18.08 -15.91
C GLY A 319 -19.04 19.59 -15.78
N LYS A 320 -19.83 20.08 -14.80
CA LYS A 320 -20.12 21.53 -14.60
C LYS A 320 -19.34 22.15 -13.45
N TYR A 321 -19.08 21.37 -12.40
CA TYR A 321 -18.50 21.86 -11.15
C TYR A 321 -17.26 21.06 -10.74
N LEU A 322 -16.47 21.66 -9.87
CA LEU A 322 -15.22 21.14 -9.32
C LEU A 322 -15.26 21.30 -7.80
N ILE A 323 -15.05 20.21 -7.06
CA ILE A 323 -14.63 20.29 -5.67
C ILE A 323 -13.11 20.36 -5.67
N LEU A 324 -12.59 21.52 -5.30
CA LEU A 324 -11.16 21.72 -5.07
C LEU A 324 -10.87 21.57 -3.57
N THR A 325 -9.86 20.79 -3.24
CA THR A 325 -9.40 20.64 -1.84
C THR A 325 -7.97 21.12 -1.74
N SER A 326 -7.73 22.15 -0.93
CA SER A 326 -6.40 22.70 -0.65
C SER A 326 -5.99 22.54 0.81
N VAL A 327 -4.72 22.81 1.09
CA VAL A 327 -4.11 22.87 2.41
C VAL A 327 -3.44 24.24 2.56
N HIS A 328 -3.47 24.81 3.77
CA HIS A 328 -2.94 26.15 4.06
C HIS A 328 -2.39 26.24 5.49
N ARG A 329 -1.70 27.35 5.77
CA ARG A 329 -1.16 27.68 7.10
C ARG A 329 -2.29 27.92 8.12
N PRO A 330 -2.05 27.74 9.43
CA PRO A 330 -0.81 27.30 10.06
C PRO A 330 -0.51 25.81 9.86
N TYR A 331 0.75 25.49 9.57
CA TYR A 331 1.23 24.11 9.50
C TYR A 331 1.65 23.57 10.87
N SER A 332 2.02 22.29 10.92
CA SER A 332 2.42 21.62 12.15
C SER A 332 3.79 20.94 12.03
N SER A 333 4.52 20.97 13.15
CA SER A 333 5.78 20.26 13.36
C SER A 333 5.61 18.86 13.95
N ILE A 334 4.37 18.43 14.22
CA ILE A 334 4.04 17.17 14.90
C ILE A 334 3.01 16.30 14.17
N VAL A 335 2.31 16.83 13.16
CA VAL A 335 1.44 16.05 12.26
C VAL A 335 1.78 16.24 10.79
N SER A 336 1.40 15.27 9.96
CA SER A 336 1.54 15.35 8.49
C SER A 336 0.45 16.22 7.86
N TYR A 337 0.64 16.61 6.59
CA TYR A 337 -0.29 17.44 5.79
C TYR A 337 -1.77 17.00 5.86
N LYS A 338 -2.02 15.72 6.14
CA LYS A 338 -3.37 15.13 6.29
C LYS A 338 -4.17 15.68 7.48
N ARG A 339 -3.50 16.32 8.45
CA ARG A 339 -4.10 16.98 9.63
C ARG A 339 -3.92 18.51 9.63
N PHE A 340 -3.16 19.09 8.69
CA PHE A 340 -3.07 20.55 8.49
C PHE A 340 -4.45 21.16 8.16
N PRO A 341 -4.64 22.48 8.31
CA PRO A 341 -5.83 23.18 7.84
C PRO A 341 -6.20 22.78 6.40
N LYS A 342 -7.50 22.65 6.16
CA LYS A 342 -8.02 22.18 4.87
C LYS A 342 -9.19 23.07 4.48
N LYS A 343 -9.06 23.71 3.33
CA LYS A 343 -10.16 24.34 2.62
C LYS A 343 -10.75 23.39 1.60
N VAL A 344 -12.07 23.39 1.50
CA VAL A 344 -12.82 22.69 0.45
C VAL A 344 -13.73 23.72 -0.21
N GLU A 345 -13.50 23.94 -1.50
CA GLU A 345 -14.18 24.98 -2.28
C GLU A 345 -14.90 24.36 -3.47
N LEU A 346 -16.02 24.97 -3.83
CA LEU A 346 -16.78 24.66 -5.02
C LEU A 346 -16.52 25.73 -6.09
N TRP A 347 -16.12 25.28 -7.26
CA TRP A 347 -15.85 26.09 -8.45
C TRP A 347 -16.64 25.53 -9.65
N THR A 348 -16.84 26.32 -10.70
CA THR A 348 -17.28 25.81 -12.02
C THR A 348 -16.09 25.37 -12.87
N VAL A 349 -16.31 24.55 -13.89
CA VAL A 349 -15.22 24.12 -14.81
C VAL A 349 -14.64 25.28 -15.64
N GLU A 350 -15.39 26.37 -15.81
CA GLU A 350 -14.91 27.61 -16.44
C GLU A 350 -14.05 28.46 -15.50
N GLY A 351 -13.88 28.07 -14.23
CA GLY A 351 -13.05 28.77 -13.24
C GLY A 351 -13.77 29.87 -12.45
N ARG A 352 -15.11 29.89 -12.42
CA ARG A 352 -15.87 30.76 -11.50
C ARG A 352 -15.88 30.14 -10.10
N PHE A 353 -15.53 30.90 -9.06
CA PHE A 353 -15.77 30.49 -7.67
C PHE A 353 -17.28 30.49 -7.38
N VAL A 354 -17.76 29.46 -6.69
CA VAL A 354 -19.19 29.31 -6.36
C VAL A 354 -19.41 29.55 -4.86
N ARG A 355 -18.82 28.70 -4.00
CA ARG A 355 -18.86 28.85 -2.54
C ARG A 355 -17.79 28.03 -1.84
N GLU A 356 -17.50 28.38 -0.60
CA GLU A 356 -16.77 27.49 0.31
C GLU A 356 -17.70 26.40 0.85
N VAL A 357 -17.24 25.14 0.88
CA VAL A 357 -17.95 24.01 1.50
C VAL A 357 -17.55 23.87 2.97
N CYS A 358 -16.27 24.07 3.27
CA CYS A 358 -15.71 24.33 4.61
C CYS A 358 -14.20 24.65 4.57
N ASP A 359 -13.75 25.59 5.40
CA ASP A 359 -12.45 25.51 6.08
C ASP A 359 -12.55 24.59 7.32
N LEU A 360 -11.53 23.77 7.53
CA LEU A 360 -11.37 22.87 8.67
C LEU A 360 -10.06 23.23 9.40
N PRO A 361 -10.10 23.63 10.69
CA PRO A 361 -8.91 24.06 11.43
C PRO A 361 -7.89 22.92 11.63
N LEU A 362 -6.64 23.30 11.94
CA LEU A 362 -5.53 22.39 12.23
C LEU A 362 -5.92 21.31 13.28
N ALA A 363 -5.66 20.05 12.96
CA ALA A 363 -6.18 18.90 13.70
C ALA A 363 -5.09 18.06 14.39
N GLU A 364 -4.31 18.71 15.26
CA GLU A 364 -3.36 18.03 16.15
C GLU A 364 -4.07 17.25 17.27
N ASP A 365 -5.23 17.74 17.70
CA ASP A 365 -6.02 17.28 18.85
C ASP A 365 -6.77 15.96 18.67
N ILE A 366 -6.87 15.39 17.45
CA ILE A 366 -7.65 14.17 17.19
C ILE A 366 -7.14 13.02 18.08
N PRO A 367 -7.97 12.50 19.01
CA PRO A 367 -7.55 11.51 19.99
C PRO A 367 -7.04 10.20 19.38
N VAL A 368 -6.25 9.46 20.16
CA VAL A 368 -5.64 8.19 19.73
C VAL A 368 -6.63 7.03 19.73
N ALA A 369 -7.74 7.16 20.46
CA ALA A 369 -8.81 6.17 20.51
C ALA A 369 -9.25 5.74 19.09
N ALA A 370 -9.30 4.43 18.87
CA ALA A 370 -9.66 3.91 17.57
C ALA A 370 -11.11 4.29 17.24
N ASN A 371 -11.35 4.74 16.01
CA ASN A 371 -12.55 5.43 15.52
C ASN A 371 -12.65 6.96 15.75
N SER A 372 -11.70 7.60 16.44
CA SER A 372 -11.65 9.07 16.48
C SER A 372 -11.33 9.68 15.10
N VAL A 373 -11.86 10.87 14.84
CA VAL A 373 -11.82 11.58 13.55
C VAL A 373 -11.67 13.08 13.74
N ARG A 374 -11.39 13.82 12.65
CA ARG A 374 -11.40 15.30 12.65
C ARG A 374 -12.82 15.81 12.86
N LYS A 375 -12.95 16.92 13.59
CA LYS A 375 -14.17 17.73 13.73
C LYS A 375 -14.65 18.27 12.37
N GLY A 376 -15.95 18.53 12.25
CA GLY A 376 -16.58 19.09 11.04
C GLY A 376 -16.75 18.10 9.88
N LYS A 377 -16.95 18.66 8.67
CA LYS A 377 -17.28 17.90 7.45
C LYS A 377 -16.17 16.92 7.06
N ARG A 378 -16.51 15.63 6.98
CA ARG A 378 -15.61 14.53 6.58
C ARG A 378 -16.20 13.69 5.44
N LEU A 379 -15.34 13.07 4.63
CA LEU A 379 -15.74 12.29 3.44
C LEU A 379 -16.54 13.08 2.37
N ILE A 380 -16.35 14.39 2.28
CA ILE A 380 -16.96 15.25 1.24
C ILE A 380 -16.59 14.72 -0.15
N ARG A 381 -17.59 14.38 -0.97
CA ARG A 381 -17.47 13.92 -2.36
C ARG A 381 -18.72 14.23 -3.17
N TRP A 382 -18.61 14.20 -4.50
CA TRP A 382 -19.77 14.10 -5.37
C TRP A 382 -20.52 12.77 -5.18
N ARG A 383 -21.85 12.82 -5.22
CA ARG A 383 -22.70 11.64 -5.39
C ARG A 383 -22.53 11.15 -6.84
N PRO A 384 -21.97 9.95 -7.09
CA PRO A 384 -21.48 9.55 -8.41
C PRO A 384 -22.58 9.27 -9.45
N ASP A 385 -23.84 9.09 -9.03
CA ASP A 385 -24.99 8.82 -9.88
C ASP A 385 -25.93 10.03 -10.10
N MET A 386 -25.62 11.19 -9.53
CA MET A 386 -26.48 12.38 -9.59
C MET A 386 -25.68 13.63 -10.04
N PRO A 387 -26.16 14.42 -11.01
CA PRO A 387 -25.53 15.69 -11.39
C PRO A 387 -25.38 16.63 -10.19
N SER A 388 -24.31 17.42 -10.15
CA SER A 388 -24.19 18.60 -9.27
C SER A 388 -24.63 18.41 -7.80
N THR A 389 -24.38 17.24 -7.20
CA THR A 389 -24.88 16.88 -5.85
C THR A 389 -23.75 16.34 -4.97
N LEU A 390 -23.49 17.01 -3.84
CA LEU A 390 -22.46 16.66 -2.88
C LEU A 390 -23.05 15.77 -1.77
N PHE A 391 -22.21 14.93 -1.17
CA PHE A 391 -22.50 14.28 0.11
C PHE A 391 -21.28 14.32 1.04
N TRP A 392 -21.54 14.30 2.34
CA TRP A 392 -20.51 14.21 3.38
C TRP A 392 -21.04 13.52 4.64
N VAL A 393 -20.21 13.43 5.66
CA VAL A 393 -20.55 12.91 6.99
C VAL A 393 -20.06 13.91 8.05
N GLU A 394 -20.76 14.04 9.17
CA GLU A 394 -20.27 14.79 10.35
C GLU A 394 -20.38 13.94 11.63
N ALA A 395 -19.35 14.03 12.46
CA ALA A 395 -19.23 13.33 13.74
C ALA A 395 -19.90 14.13 14.87
N GLN A 396 -20.85 13.51 15.58
CA GLN A 396 -21.69 14.17 16.59
C GLN A 396 -21.06 14.14 18.00
N ASP A 397 -20.13 13.21 18.24
CA ASP A 397 -19.29 13.08 19.44
C ASP A 397 -18.07 14.03 19.42
N GLY A 398 -18.15 15.15 18.70
CA GLY A 398 -17.01 16.05 18.48
C GLY A 398 -15.81 15.40 17.78
N GLY A 399 -15.99 14.20 17.20
CA GLY A 399 -14.92 13.41 16.60
C GLY A 399 -14.18 12.48 17.58
N ASP A 400 -14.43 12.53 18.89
CA ASP A 400 -13.81 11.63 19.86
C ASP A 400 -14.63 10.34 20.04
N ALA A 401 -14.02 9.19 19.75
CA ALA A 401 -14.63 7.88 19.94
C ALA A 401 -14.77 7.43 21.40
N ASN A 402 -14.24 8.19 22.37
CA ASN A 402 -14.47 7.93 23.80
C ASN A 402 -15.80 8.50 24.32
N ILE A 403 -16.38 9.50 23.64
CA ILE A 403 -17.64 10.13 24.06
C ILE A 403 -18.79 9.29 23.49
N GLU A 404 -19.69 8.79 24.35
CA GLU A 404 -20.83 7.98 23.93
C GLU A 404 -22.02 8.87 23.56
N VAL A 405 -22.48 8.78 22.30
CA VAL A 405 -23.62 9.53 21.77
C VAL A 405 -24.41 8.65 20.78
N SER A 406 -25.68 8.98 20.54
CA SER A 406 -26.45 8.49 19.39
C SER A 406 -27.32 9.62 18.79
N PRO A 407 -27.33 9.81 17.46
CA PRO A 407 -26.44 9.17 16.49
C PRO A 407 -25.00 9.68 16.66
N ARG A 408 -24.03 8.86 16.28
CA ARG A 408 -22.60 9.17 16.32
C ARG A 408 -22.09 9.86 15.06
N ASP A 409 -22.61 9.46 13.91
CA ASP A 409 -22.36 10.10 12.63
C ASP A 409 -23.70 10.41 11.94
N ILE A 410 -23.74 11.52 11.21
CA ILE A 410 -24.85 11.86 10.32
C ILE A 410 -24.31 12.04 8.90
N VAL A 411 -24.95 11.39 7.93
CA VAL A 411 -24.66 11.50 6.49
C VAL A 411 -25.57 12.56 5.89
N TYR A 412 -24.99 13.54 5.20
CA TYR A 412 -25.68 14.68 4.60
C TYR A 412 -25.54 14.67 3.07
N MET A 413 -26.49 15.31 2.39
CA MET A 413 -26.49 15.56 0.94
C MET A 413 -27.00 16.98 0.65
N GLU A 414 -26.43 17.64 -0.36
CA GLU A 414 -26.78 19.01 -0.75
C GLU A 414 -26.45 19.23 -2.24
N HIS A 415 -27.16 20.11 -2.93
CA HIS A 415 -26.82 20.50 -4.30
C HIS A 415 -25.60 21.45 -4.33
N ALA A 416 -24.97 21.55 -5.50
CA ALA A 416 -23.82 22.43 -5.74
C ALA A 416 -24.16 23.90 -5.39
N GLU A 417 -25.18 24.44 -6.05
CA GLU A 417 -25.82 25.72 -5.73
C GLU A 417 -27.21 25.39 -5.14
N PRO A 418 -27.37 25.30 -3.80
CA PRO A 418 -28.66 25.09 -3.16
C PRO A 418 -29.50 26.39 -3.17
N LEU A 419 -30.81 26.28 -2.95
CA LEU A 419 -31.67 27.47 -2.89
C LEU A 419 -31.44 28.27 -1.59
N ASP A 420 -31.69 29.59 -1.62
CA ASP A 420 -31.50 30.45 -0.45
C ASP A 420 -32.32 29.96 0.76
N GLY A 421 -31.62 29.69 1.87
CA GLY A 421 -32.20 29.14 3.09
C GLY A 421 -32.42 27.62 3.11
N GLU A 422 -32.06 26.89 2.04
CA GLU A 422 -32.17 25.44 1.97
C GLU A 422 -31.21 24.72 2.96
N LYS A 423 -31.79 23.72 3.63
CA LYS A 423 -31.23 22.72 4.56
C LYS A 423 -30.37 21.62 3.91
N PRO A 424 -29.11 21.30 4.26
CA PRO A 424 -28.53 20.00 3.90
C PRO A 424 -29.46 18.84 4.30
N GLN A 425 -29.81 17.99 3.34
CA GLN A 425 -30.67 16.83 3.56
C GLN A 425 -29.92 15.78 4.39
N VAL A 426 -30.49 15.38 5.53
CA VAL A 426 -30.02 14.20 6.26
C VAL A 426 -30.42 12.94 5.49
N LEU A 427 -29.44 12.18 5.02
CA LEU A 427 -29.65 10.88 4.37
C LEU A 427 -29.73 9.73 5.38
N LEU A 428 -28.87 9.73 6.40
CA LEU A 428 -28.77 8.64 7.36
C LEU A 428 -28.16 9.10 8.68
N LYS A 429 -28.70 8.56 9.78
CA LYS A 429 -28.14 8.66 11.14
C LYS A 429 -27.55 7.30 11.52
N LEU A 430 -26.37 7.28 12.13
CA LEU A 430 -25.57 6.07 12.39
C LEU A 430 -24.99 6.07 13.81
N ASP A 431 -24.98 4.92 14.50
CA ASP A 431 -24.45 4.80 15.87
C ASP A 431 -22.94 4.50 15.91
N LEU A 432 -22.38 3.98 14.83
CA LEU A 432 -20.96 3.68 14.65
C LEU A 432 -20.37 4.60 13.58
N ARG A 433 -19.07 4.50 13.28
CA ARG A 433 -18.48 5.38 12.25
C ARG A 433 -18.81 4.93 10.83
N CYS A 434 -19.44 5.80 10.05
CA CYS A 434 -19.52 5.69 8.59
C CYS A 434 -18.11 5.60 7.98
N ARG A 435 -17.86 4.55 7.20
CA ARG A 435 -16.59 4.29 6.50
C ARG A 435 -16.69 4.43 4.99
N LYS A 436 -17.83 4.09 4.38
CA LYS A 436 -18.01 4.13 2.92
C LYS A 436 -19.49 4.10 2.54
N THR A 437 -19.83 4.81 1.47
CA THR A 437 -21.10 4.64 0.74
C THR A 437 -20.82 4.03 -0.63
N TYR A 438 -21.70 3.16 -1.10
CA TYR A 438 -21.76 2.68 -2.49
C TYR A 438 -23.12 3.04 -3.07
N TRP A 439 -23.17 3.67 -4.24
CA TRP A 439 -24.39 4.21 -4.83
C TRP A 439 -24.87 3.34 -6.00
N CYS A 440 -26.18 3.10 -6.12
CA CYS A 440 -26.82 2.44 -7.25
C CYS A 440 -27.77 3.41 -7.95
N TYR A 441 -27.60 3.56 -9.26
CA TYR A 441 -28.14 4.65 -10.08
C TYR A 441 -29.63 4.93 -9.81
N GLY A 442 -29.93 6.07 -9.18
CA GLY A 442 -31.30 6.55 -8.92
C GLY A 442 -32.22 5.53 -8.22
N SER A 443 -31.65 4.62 -7.42
CA SER A 443 -32.37 3.47 -6.85
C SER A 443 -32.17 3.35 -5.33
N PHE A 444 -30.92 3.16 -4.90
CA PHE A 444 -30.56 2.99 -3.49
C PHE A 444 -29.05 3.20 -3.29
N ALA A 445 -28.61 3.33 -2.04
CA ALA A 445 -27.20 3.27 -1.67
C ALA A 445 -26.97 2.32 -0.49
N LEU A 446 -25.78 1.71 -0.44
CA LEU A 446 -25.30 0.88 0.65
C LEU A 446 -24.30 1.67 1.50
N VAL A 447 -24.68 2.00 2.74
CA VAL A 447 -23.82 2.72 3.69
C VAL A 447 -23.22 1.74 4.70
N TYR A 448 -21.89 1.76 4.81
CA TYR A 448 -21.12 0.86 5.66
C TYR A 448 -20.55 1.60 6.87
N GLU A 449 -20.89 1.13 8.06
CA GLU A 449 -20.32 1.61 9.32
C GLU A 449 -19.51 0.50 10.04
N TYR A 450 -18.58 0.93 10.89
CA TYR A 450 -17.68 0.02 11.62
C TYR A 450 -17.23 0.62 12.95
N TRP A 451 -17.25 -0.17 14.01
CA TRP A 451 -16.70 0.17 15.32
C TRP A 451 -15.53 -0.74 15.69
N TYR A 452 -14.40 -0.14 16.07
CA TYR A 452 -13.19 -0.91 16.33
C TYR A 452 -13.26 -1.69 17.64
N LYS A 453 -13.72 -1.08 18.74
CA LYS A 453 -13.75 -1.66 20.10
C LYS A 453 -14.46 -3.03 20.13
N THR A 454 -15.69 -3.07 19.62
CA THR A 454 -16.53 -4.29 19.53
C THR A 454 -16.29 -5.11 18.26
N ARG A 455 -15.47 -4.60 17.33
CA ARG A 455 -15.30 -5.10 15.96
C ARG A 455 -16.57 -5.08 15.10
N ILE A 456 -17.73 -4.60 15.57
CA ILE A 456 -19.00 -4.67 14.81
C ILE A 456 -18.91 -3.88 13.50
N THR A 457 -19.41 -4.47 12.41
CA THR A 457 -19.68 -3.76 11.15
C THR A 457 -21.14 -3.96 10.75
N ARG A 458 -21.76 -2.88 10.28
CA ARG A 458 -23.14 -2.84 9.77
C ARG A 458 -23.16 -2.31 8.34
N THR A 459 -24.11 -2.82 7.56
CA THR A 459 -24.41 -2.34 6.20
C THR A 459 -25.87 -1.96 6.13
N TRP A 460 -26.17 -0.71 5.75
CA TRP A 460 -27.51 -0.16 5.63
C TRP A 460 -27.89 0.05 4.17
N VAL A 461 -29.15 -0.23 3.81
CA VAL A 461 -29.78 0.21 2.56
C VAL A 461 -30.53 1.52 2.83
N ILE A 462 -30.31 2.52 1.97
CA ILE A 462 -31.07 3.78 1.92
C ILE A 462 -31.56 4.04 0.49
N SER A 463 -32.65 4.79 0.34
CA SER A 463 -33.21 5.21 -0.96
C SER A 463 -33.10 6.73 -1.10
N PRO A 464 -31.92 7.25 -1.46
CA PRO A 464 -31.55 8.66 -1.21
C PRO A 464 -32.45 9.68 -1.91
N ASP A 465 -33.10 9.26 -3.01
CA ASP A 465 -34.00 10.09 -3.82
C ASP A 465 -35.44 10.17 -3.28
N LEU A 466 -35.79 9.31 -2.32
CA LEU A 466 -37.11 9.28 -1.70
C LEU A 466 -37.14 10.10 -0.40
N LYS A 467 -37.90 11.20 -0.42
CA LYS A 467 -38.26 11.96 0.79
C LYS A 467 -39.01 11.03 1.76
N ASN A 468 -38.61 11.03 3.04
CA ASN A 468 -39.18 10.23 4.14
C ASN A 468 -39.09 8.69 4.01
N HIS A 469 -38.13 8.13 3.28
CA HIS A 469 -37.87 6.69 3.32
C HIS A 469 -37.30 6.24 4.68
N ARG A 470 -37.52 4.97 5.05
CA ARG A 470 -36.90 4.35 6.24
C ARG A 470 -35.64 3.54 5.85
N PRO A 471 -34.46 3.86 6.38
CA PRO A 471 -33.26 3.02 6.23
C PRO A 471 -33.49 1.60 6.78
N ARG A 472 -32.91 0.58 6.13
CA ARG A 472 -32.96 -0.81 6.62
C ARG A 472 -31.56 -1.39 6.80
N LEU A 473 -31.34 -2.00 7.96
CA LEU A 473 -30.13 -2.77 8.24
C LEU A 473 -30.15 -4.06 7.41
N LEU A 474 -29.13 -4.27 6.59
CA LEU A 474 -29.00 -5.40 5.66
C LEU A 474 -28.12 -6.51 6.23
N PHE A 475 -27.02 -6.12 6.86
CA PHE A 475 -26.08 -7.02 7.52
C PHE A 475 -25.57 -6.37 8.80
N GLU A 476 -25.63 -7.07 9.93
CA GLU A 476 -24.78 -6.84 11.10
C GLU A 476 -23.90 -8.09 11.29
N ARG A 477 -22.60 -7.90 11.54
CA ARG A 477 -21.66 -9.01 11.70
C ARG A 477 -20.37 -8.58 12.40
N SER A 478 -19.66 -9.57 12.94
CA SER A 478 -18.32 -9.37 13.49
C SER A 478 -17.30 -9.00 12.40
N SER A 479 -16.61 -7.89 12.62
CA SER A 479 -15.30 -7.50 12.10
C SER A 479 -14.30 -8.64 11.91
N GLU A 480 -14.39 -9.72 12.70
CA GLU A 480 -13.38 -10.77 12.72
C GLU A 480 -13.84 -12.10 12.10
N ASP A 481 -15.14 -12.37 12.04
CA ASP A 481 -15.69 -13.52 11.31
C ASP A 481 -15.58 -13.32 9.78
N ALA A 482 -14.89 -14.24 9.11
CA ALA A 482 -14.74 -14.32 7.66
C ALA A 482 -15.72 -15.28 6.97
N TYR A 483 -16.34 -16.22 7.69
CA TYR A 483 -17.22 -17.23 7.11
C TYR A 483 -18.61 -16.64 6.81
N SER A 484 -19.14 -15.76 7.66
CA SER A 484 -20.38 -15.00 7.37
C SER A 484 -20.19 -13.80 6.44
N ASN A 485 -19.01 -13.60 5.84
CA ASN A 485 -18.75 -12.40 5.04
C ASN A 485 -19.56 -12.43 3.72
N PRO A 486 -20.54 -11.52 3.51
CA PRO A 486 -21.41 -11.53 2.33
C PRO A 486 -20.69 -11.09 1.05
N GLY A 487 -19.44 -10.63 1.14
CA GLY A 487 -18.68 -10.11 0.02
C GLY A 487 -18.78 -8.59 -0.10
N SER A 488 -18.78 -8.08 -1.32
CA SER A 488 -18.91 -6.65 -1.64
C SER A 488 -19.54 -6.48 -3.02
N PRO A 489 -20.29 -5.39 -3.25
CA PRO A 489 -20.96 -5.15 -4.53
C PRO A 489 -19.97 -5.11 -5.70
N VAL A 490 -20.35 -5.71 -6.83
CA VAL A 490 -19.64 -5.52 -8.10
C VAL A 490 -19.96 -4.13 -8.64
N MET A 491 -18.89 -3.40 -8.98
CA MET A 491 -18.98 -2.02 -9.40
C MET A 491 -18.86 -1.89 -10.93
N CYS A 492 -19.70 -1.02 -11.48
CA CYS A 492 -19.72 -0.58 -12.86
C CYS A 492 -19.10 0.84 -12.97
N ARG A 493 -18.71 1.25 -14.19
CA ARG A 493 -18.32 2.64 -14.48
C ARG A 493 -19.44 3.30 -15.29
N THR A 494 -19.79 4.52 -14.94
CA THR A 494 -20.73 5.35 -15.70
C THR A 494 -20.04 5.95 -16.94
N PRO A 495 -20.80 6.52 -17.90
CA PRO A 495 -20.23 7.32 -19.00
C PRO A 495 -19.39 8.51 -18.49
N ALA A 496 -19.77 9.09 -17.35
CA ALA A 496 -19.04 10.18 -16.68
C ALA A 496 -17.77 9.69 -15.93
N GLY A 497 -17.30 8.47 -16.17
CA GLY A 497 -16.14 7.88 -15.51
C GLY A 497 -16.32 7.51 -14.04
N THR A 498 -17.40 7.96 -13.38
CA THR A 498 -17.73 7.66 -11.98
C THR A 498 -18.03 6.17 -11.75
N VAL A 499 -18.16 5.75 -10.49
CA VAL A 499 -18.26 4.33 -10.11
C VAL A 499 -19.49 4.06 -9.24
N VAL A 500 -20.39 3.21 -9.73
CA VAL A 500 -21.69 2.86 -9.11
C VAL A 500 -21.86 1.34 -9.02
N ILE A 501 -22.79 0.86 -8.20
CA ILE A 501 -23.14 -0.56 -8.11
C ILE A 501 -23.79 -1.00 -9.43
N ALA A 502 -23.41 -2.17 -9.95
CA ALA A 502 -24.08 -2.77 -11.09
C ALA A 502 -25.43 -3.36 -10.70
N ARG A 503 -26.52 -2.88 -11.31
CA ARG A 503 -27.87 -3.45 -11.16
C ARG A 503 -28.04 -4.60 -12.14
N ILE A 504 -28.47 -5.76 -11.65
CA ILE A 504 -28.75 -6.94 -12.46
C ILE A 504 -30.26 -7.14 -12.60
N LYS A 505 -30.69 -7.41 -13.83
CA LYS A 505 -32.06 -7.83 -14.17
C LYS A 505 -32.08 -9.31 -14.55
N ARG A 506 -33.21 -9.98 -14.29
CA ARG A 506 -33.49 -11.37 -14.67
C ARG A 506 -34.81 -11.37 -15.41
N ASN A 507 -34.82 -11.80 -16.68
CA ASN A 507 -36.01 -11.74 -17.55
C ASN A 507 -36.61 -10.32 -17.62
N CYS A 508 -35.77 -9.28 -17.67
CA CYS A 508 -36.11 -7.85 -17.52
C CYS A 508 -36.70 -7.41 -16.16
N GLU A 509 -37.04 -8.33 -15.27
CA GLU A 509 -37.61 -8.08 -13.94
C GLU A 509 -36.55 -8.08 -12.82
N GLY A 510 -36.97 -7.64 -11.63
CA GLY A 510 -36.15 -7.54 -10.41
C GLY A 510 -35.12 -6.41 -10.41
N SER A 511 -34.53 -6.17 -9.24
CA SER A 511 -33.46 -5.20 -9.02
C SER A 511 -32.37 -5.81 -8.14
N TYR A 512 -31.72 -6.83 -8.68
CA TYR A 512 -30.65 -7.56 -8.01
C TYR A 512 -29.33 -6.79 -8.07
N ILE A 513 -28.37 -7.19 -7.23
CA ILE A 513 -26.95 -6.82 -7.36
C ILE A 513 -26.09 -8.08 -7.36
N LEU A 514 -24.83 -7.94 -7.76
CA LEU A 514 -23.83 -8.99 -7.57
C LEU A 514 -22.99 -8.70 -6.33
N LEU A 515 -22.89 -9.66 -5.41
CA LEU A 515 -21.94 -9.65 -4.30
C LEU A 515 -20.80 -10.63 -4.59
N LYS A 516 -19.57 -10.13 -4.69
CA LYS A 516 -18.37 -10.97 -4.84
C LYS A 516 -17.58 -11.07 -3.55
N GLY A 517 -17.07 -12.25 -3.21
CA GLY A 517 -16.35 -12.49 -1.96
C GLY A 517 -15.24 -13.52 -2.07
N ARG A 518 -14.39 -13.61 -1.03
CA ARG A 518 -13.31 -14.61 -0.93
C ARG A 518 -13.79 -16.01 -0.52
N GLY A 519 -15.02 -16.14 -0.03
CA GLY A 519 -15.62 -17.37 0.48
C GLY A 519 -14.69 -18.16 1.39
N ALA A 520 -14.34 -17.61 2.55
CA ALA A 520 -13.55 -18.35 3.54
C ALA A 520 -14.39 -19.52 4.09
N THR A 521 -13.82 -20.72 4.11
CA THR A 521 -14.44 -21.94 4.65
C THR A 521 -13.41 -22.76 5.44
N PRO A 522 -13.82 -23.76 6.25
CA PRO A 522 -12.89 -24.69 6.91
C PRO A 522 -11.93 -25.43 5.97
N LYS A 523 -12.30 -25.67 4.71
CA LYS A 523 -11.42 -26.28 3.69
C LYS A 523 -10.42 -25.27 3.10
N GLY A 524 -10.82 -24.01 2.96
CA GLY A 524 -10.00 -22.92 2.45
C GLY A 524 -10.86 -21.79 1.87
N SER A 525 -10.23 -20.78 1.28
CA SER A 525 -10.93 -19.72 0.53
C SER A 525 -11.33 -20.18 -0.87
N THR A 526 -12.63 -20.19 -1.13
CA THR A 526 -13.29 -20.48 -2.42
C THR A 526 -14.07 -19.24 -2.84
N PRO A 527 -13.51 -18.36 -3.69
CA PRO A 527 -14.18 -17.12 -4.06
C PRO A 527 -15.51 -17.36 -4.78
N PHE A 528 -16.43 -16.42 -4.65
CA PHE A 528 -17.81 -16.56 -5.11
C PHE A 528 -18.38 -15.29 -5.73
N LEU A 529 -19.51 -15.48 -6.39
CA LEU A 529 -20.42 -14.46 -6.90
C LEU A 529 -21.85 -14.88 -6.55
N ASP A 530 -22.45 -14.17 -5.59
CA ASP A 530 -23.86 -14.30 -5.22
C ASP A 530 -24.66 -13.24 -6.00
N LEU A 531 -25.77 -13.63 -6.62
CA LEU A 531 -26.84 -12.70 -7.02
C LEU A 531 -27.66 -12.41 -5.77
N PHE A 532 -27.94 -11.14 -5.49
CA PHE A 532 -28.53 -10.70 -4.23
C PHE A 532 -29.73 -9.79 -4.49
N ASP A 533 -30.91 -10.15 -3.97
CA ASP A 533 -32.07 -9.26 -3.99
C ASP A 533 -31.92 -8.24 -2.84
N VAL A 534 -31.85 -6.96 -3.18
CA VAL A 534 -31.64 -5.90 -2.19
C VAL A 534 -32.87 -5.68 -1.31
N ASN A 535 -34.07 -5.98 -1.81
CA ASN A 535 -35.34 -5.77 -1.10
C ASN A 535 -35.61 -6.90 -0.10
N THR A 536 -35.59 -8.16 -0.55
CA THR A 536 -35.84 -9.32 0.33
C THR A 536 -34.64 -9.67 1.20
N GLY A 537 -33.42 -9.42 0.70
CA GLY A 537 -32.17 -9.86 1.34
C GLY A 537 -31.76 -11.30 0.98
N GLU A 538 -32.51 -11.96 0.09
CA GLU A 538 -32.22 -13.31 -0.39
C GLU A 538 -31.06 -13.33 -1.39
N LYS A 539 -30.46 -14.52 -1.58
CA LYS A 539 -29.29 -14.67 -2.45
C LYS A 539 -29.17 -16.02 -3.13
N GLU A 540 -28.75 -16.00 -4.40
CA GLU A 540 -28.51 -17.16 -5.25
C GLU A 540 -27.00 -17.28 -5.57
N ARG A 541 -26.41 -18.46 -5.37
CA ARG A 541 -25.01 -18.77 -5.70
C ARG A 541 -24.84 -18.98 -7.21
N ILE A 542 -24.80 -17.89 -8.00
CA ILE A 542 -24.72 -18.00 -9.47
C ILE A 542 -23.35 -18.49 -9.97
N TRP A 543 -22.26 -18.25 -9.21
CA TRP A 543 -20.95 -18.83 -9.50
C TRP A 543 -20.05 -18.94 -8.25
N GLU A 544 -19.22 -19.97 -8.22
CA GLU A 544 -18.08 -20.11 -7.31
C GLU A 544 -16.85 -20.68 -8.03
N SER A 545 -15.67 -20.36 -7.50
CA SER A 545 -14.41 -21.00 -7.87
C SER A 545 -14.49 -22.50 -7.66
N ASP A 546 -13.75 -23.24 -8.48
CA ASP A 546 -13.37 -24.62 -8.17
C ASP A 546 -12.72 -24.70 -6.77
N LYS A 547 -12.89 -25.86 -6.14
CA LYS A 547 -12.47 -26.20 -4.77
C LYS A 547 -11.19 -27.03 -4.76
N GLU A 548 -10.87 -27.78 -5.83
CA GLU A 548 -9.84 -28.84 -5.77
C GLU A 548 -8.57 -28.55 -6.60
N LYS A 549 -8.67 -27.91 -7.78
CA LYS A 549 -7.52 -27.56 -8.64
C LYS A 549 -7.24 -26.06 -8.69
N TYR A 550 -8.23 -25.25 -9.07
CA TYR A 550 -8.06 -23.83 -9.38
C TYR A 550 -8.43 -22.90 -8.22
N TYR A 551 -7.90 -21.68 -8.28
CA TYR A 551 -8.37 -20.51 -7.55
C TYR A 551 -8.77 -19.44 -8.57
N GLU A 552 -10.07 -19.22 -8.71
CA GLU A 552 -10.63 -18.16 -9.56
C GLU A 552 -11.09 -16.96 -8.72
N SER A 553 -11.03 -15.74 -9.26
CA SER A 553 -11.50 -14.54 -8.56
C SER A 553 -12.04 -13.48 -9.53
N ILE A 554 -13.25 -13.00 -9.29
CA ILE A 554 -13.89 -11.94 -10.08
C ILE A 554 -13.17 -10.60 -9.85
N LEU A 555 -12.61 -10.03 -10.91
CA LEU A 555 -11.86 -8.78 -10.88
C LEU A 555 -12.78 -7.59 -11.16
N ALA A 556 -13.46 -7.58 -12.31
CA ALA A 556 -14.28 -6.46 -12.75
C ALA A 556 -15.48 -6.92 -13.58
N LEU A 557 -16.51 -6.07 -13.64
CA LEU A 557 -17.56 -6.15 -14.65
C LEU A 557 -17.00 -5.80 -16.04
N ILE A 558 -17.45 -6.51 -17.07
CA ILE A 558 -17.12 -6.24 -18.48
C ILE A 558 -18.38 -5.85 -19.28
N SER A 559 -19.57 -6.34 -18.95
CA SER A 559 -20.81 -5.81 -19.54
C SER A 559 -20.93 -4.30 -19.27
N TYR A 560 -21.22 -3.53 -20.31
CA TYR A 560 -21.39 -2.09 -20.24
C TYR A 560 -22.83 -1.70 -20.57
N HIS A 561 -23.36 -0.74 -19.81
CA HIS A 561 -24.61 -0.05 -20.09
C HIS A 561 -24.54 1.34 -19.45
N PRO A 562 -25.01 2.42 -20.08
CA PRO A 562 -24.88 3.78 -19.54
C PRO A 562 -25.46 3.97 -18.13
N LYS A 563 -26.56 3.28 -17.79
CA LYS A 563 -27.17 3.29 -16.44
C LYS A 563 -26.63 2.21 -15.49
N CYS A 564 -25.58 1.49 -15.89
CA CYS A 564 -25.02 0.37 -15.13
C CYS A 564 -26.04 -0.76 -14.81
N GLU A 565 -26.91 -1.04 -15.77
CA GLU A 565 -27.89 -2.12 -15.73
C GLU A 565 -27.45 -3.25 -16.66
N VAL A 566 -27.45 -4.50 -16.20
CA VAL A 566 -26.97 -5.66 -16.97
C VAL A 566 -27.99 -6.79 -16.83
N GLN A 567 -28.40 -7.39 -17.96
CA GLN A 567 -29.20 -8.61 -17.93
C GLN A 567 -28.30 -9.80 -17.54
N LEU A 568 -28.79 -10.71 -16.69
CA LEU A 568 -27.99 -11.80 -16.11
C LEU A 568 -27.43 -12.78 -17.17
N ASP A 569 -28.16 -13.00 -18.26
CA ASP A 569 -27.74 -13.77 -19.43
C ASP A 569 -26.65 -13.05 -20.24
N GLN A 570 -26.64 -11.72 -20.27
CA GLN A 570 -25.64 -10.89 -20.95
C GLN A 570 -24.43 -10.54 -20.07
N LEU A 571 -24.28 -11.19 -18.90
CA LEU A 571 -23.22 -10.91 -17.94
C LEU A 571 -21.84 -11.38 -18.44
N LYS A 572 -20.92 -10.42 -18.62
CA LYS A 572 -19.49 -10.63 -18.92
C LYS A 572 -18.67 -10.11 -17.74
N LEU A 573 -17.70 -10.91 -17.27
CA LEU A 573 -16.82 -10.59 -16.14
C LEU A 573 -15.35 -10.86 -16.49
N LEU A 574 -14.45 -10.01 -15.99
CA LEU A 574 -13.01 -10.29 -15.98
C LEU A 574 -12.67 -11.12 -14.73
N VAL A 575 -11.99 -12.25 -14.94
CA VAL A 575 -11.65 -13.23 -13.90
C VAL A 575 -10.14 -13.52 -13.93
N SER A 576 -9.48 -13.51 -12.78
CA SER A 576 -8.15 -14.14 -12.64
C SER A 576 -8.32 -15.62 -12.31
N LYS A 577 -7.58 -16.49 -12.97
CA LYS A 577 -7.54 -17.94 -12.69
C LYS A 577 -6.09 -18.38 -12.54
N GLU A 578 -5.82 -19.12 -11.47
CA GLU A 578 -4.50 -19.68 -11.14
C GLU A 578 -4.68 -21.08 -10.51
N SER A 579 -3.62 -21.87 -10.41
CA SER A 579 -3.63 -23.16 -9.71
C SER A 579 -2.38 -23.28 -8.81
N ARG A 580 -2.17 -24.44 -8.17
CA ARG A 580 -0.92 -24.71 -7.43
C ARG A 580 0.33 -24.63 -8.31
N ARG A 581 0.21 -24.95 -9.60
CA ARG A 581 1.30 -25.00 -10.60
C ARG A 581 1.11 -24.01 -11.76
N GLU A 582 -0.13 -23.65 -12.09
CA GLU A 582 -0.45 -22.68 -13.15
C GLU A 582 -0.49 -21.27 -12.57
N ILE A 583 0.21 -20.33 -13.20
CA ILE A 583 0.23 -18.93 -12.77
C ILE A 583 -1.09 -18.20 -13.03
N THR A 584 -1.22 -17.01 -12.46
CA THR A 584 -2.36 -16.12 -12.70
C THR A 584 -2.44 -15.70 -14.17
N GLN A 585 -3.40 -16.28 -14.90
CA GLN A 585 -3.87 -15.82 -16.19
C GLN A 585 -5.21 -15.08 -16.04
N TYR A 586 -5.58 -14.29 -17.05
CA TYR A 586 -6.87 -13.59 -17.09
C TYR A 586 -7.80 -14.20 -18.14
N TYR A 587 -9.08 -14.27 -17.78
CA TYR A 587 -10.17 -14.80 -18.59
C TYR A 587 -11.35 -13.84 -18.60
N ILE A 588 -12.05 -13.77 -19.73
CA ILE A 588 -13.40 -13.21 -19.81
C ILE A 588 -14.39 -14.36 -19.61
N LYS A 589 -15.34 -14.19 -18.68
CA LYS A 589 -16.37 -15.19 -18.37
C LYS A 589 -17.76 -14.66 -18.72
N ILE A 590 -18.49 -15.41 -19.56
CA ILE A 590 -19.68 -14.94 -20.28
C ILE A 590 -20.87 -15.86 -19.98
N TRP A 591 -21.97 -15.28 -19.51
CA TRP A 591 -23.25 -15.94 -19.25
C TRP A 591 -24.09 -16.12 -20.55
N PRO A 592 -25.22 -16.84 -20.53
CA PRO A 592 -25.72 -17.71 -19.45
C PRO A 592 -24.86 -18.99 -19.30
N ASN A 593 -24.18 -19.42 -20.37
CA ASN A 593 -23.44 -20.69 -20.44
C ASN A 593 -22.12 -20.71 -19.64
N LYS A 594 -21.74 -19.60 -19.01
CA LYS A 594 -20.52 -19.42 -18.19
C LYS A 594 -19.21 -19.71 -18.95
N LYS A 595 -19.22 -19.54 -20.29
CA LYS A 595 -18.07 -19.68 -21.22
C LYS A 595 -16.87 -18.90 -20.67
N GLN A 596 -15.70 -19.53 -20.59
CA GLN A 596 -14.43 -18.86 -20.27
C GLN A 596 -13.62 -18.69 -21.57
N VAL A 597 -13.16 -17.48 -21.86
CA VAL A 597 -12.20 -17.17 -22.93
C VAL A 597 -10.91 -16.65 -22.30
N GLN A 598 -9.78 -17.25 -22.64
CA GLN A 598 -8.47 -16.85 -22.12
C GLN A 598 -7.95 -15.63 -22.88
N ILE A 599 -7.56 -14.57 -22.16
CA ILE A 599 -7.05 -13.33 -22.76
C ILE A 599 -5.57 -13.05 -22.46
N THR A 600 -4.90 -13.90 -21.70
CA THR A 600 -3.44 -13.84 -21.51
C THR A 600 -2.81 -15.24 -21.52
N ASN A 601 -1.59 -15.33 -22.05
CA ASN A 601 -0.79 -16.55 -22.02
C ASN A 601 0.64 -16.26 -21.52
N TYR A 602 0.75 -15.84 -20.26
CA TYR A 602 2.04 -15.56 -19.62
C TYR A 602 2.83 -16.87 -19.36
N PRO A 603 4.16 -16.90 -19.54
CA PRO A 603 4.99 -18.07 -19.23
C PRO A 603 5.14 -18.27 -17.71
N HIS A 604 5.52 -19.49 -17.28
CA HIS A 604 5.79 -19.75 -15.86
C HIS A 604 7.05 -19.00 -15.41
N PRO A 605 6.99 -18.15 -14.36
CA PRO A 605 8.05 -17.20 -14.03
C PRO A 605 9.25 -17.83 -13.32
N TYR A 606 9.10 -19.02 -12.73
CA TYR A 606 10.19 -19.72 -12.04
C TYR A 606 10.15 -21.22 -12.43
N PRO A 607 10.53 -21.61 -13.67
CA PRO A 607 10.40 -22.98 -14.15
C PRO A 607 11.05 -24.02 -13.21
N GLN A 608 12.20 -23.69 -12.61
CA GLN A 608 12.92 -24.50 -11.64
C GLN A 608 12.15 -24.76 -10.32
N LEU A 609 11.04 -24.04 -10.08
CA LEU A 609 10.14 -24.25 -8.93
C LEU A 609 8.69 -24.57 -9.34
N ALA A 610 8.41 -24.86 -10.61
CA ALA A 610 7.06 -25.15 -11.11
C ALA A 610 6.40 -26.41 -10.49
N LEU A 611 7.22 -27.32 -9.95
CA LEU A 611 6.79 -28.53 -9.25
C LEU A 611 6.95 -28.45 -7.72
N LEU A 612 7.13 -27.25 -7.15
CA LEU A 612 7.14 -27.06 -5.70
C LEU A 612 5.84 -27.60 -5.08
N GLN A 613 5.92 -28.09 -3.85
CA GLN A 613 4.75 -28.59 -3.14
C GLN A 613 4.18 -27.51 -2.22
N LYS A 614 2.85 -27.53 -2.03
CA LYS A 614 2.14 -26.56 -1.21
C LYS A 614 0.93 -27.22 -0.53
N GLU A 615 0.91 -27.18 0.80
CA GLU A 615 -0.17 -27.68 1.65
C GLU A 615 -0.69 -26.56 2.58
N ILE A 616 -1.98 -26.58 2.93
CA ILE A 616 -2.48 -25.85 4.12
C ILE A 616 -2.61 -26.85 5.26
N ILE A 617 -1.56 -26.94 6.08
CA ILE A 617 -1.55 -27.78 7.27
C ILE A 617 -2.47 -27.20 8.36
N ARG A 618 -3.03 -28.08 9.19
CA ARG A 618 -3.92 -27.77 10.30
C ARG A 618 -3.39 -28.47 11.55
N TYR A 619 -3.33 -27.74 12.66
CA TYR A 619 -2.83 -28.22 13.95
C TYR A 619 -3.49 -27.40 15.07
N GLN A 620 -3.15 -27.64 16.33
CA GLN A 620 -3.75 -26.96 17.47
C GLN A 620 -2.73 -26.66 18.56
N ARG A 621 -2.97 -25.58 19.33
CA ARG A 621 -2.32 -25.35 20.61
C ARG A 621 -2.81 -26.35 21.66
N LYS A 622 -2.04 -26.47 22.75
CA LYS A 622 -2.40 -27.21 23.97
C LYS A 622 -3.75 -26.77 24.56
N ASP A 623 -4.13 -25.51 24.40
CA ASP A 623 -5.42 -24.92 24.85
C ASP A 623 -6.56 -25.02 23.83
N GLY A 624 -6.44 -25.90 22.83
CA GLY A 624 -7.49 -26.19 21.84
C GLY A 624 -7.67 -25.14 20.74
N VAL A 625 -6.90 -24.05 20.75
CA VAL A 625 -6.94 -23.03 19.68
C VAL A 625 -6.44 -23.64 18.38
N LYS A 626 -7.34 -23.70 17.38
CA LYS A 626 -7.09 -24.26 16.05
C LYS A 626 -6.20 -23.32 15.24
N LEU A 627 -5.10 -23.83 14.71
CA LEU A 627 -4.11 -23.08 13.93
C LEU A 627 -3.97 -23.64 12.51
N THR A 628 -3.56 -22.78 11.58
CA THR A 628 -3.19 -23.18 10.22
C THR A 628 -1.87 -22.55 9.79
N ALA A 629 -1.16 -23.22 8.90
CA ALA A 629 -0.01 -22.65 8.21
C ALA A 629 -0.06 -23.01 6.73
N THR A 630 0.82 -22.43 5.92
CA THR A 630 1.01 -22.87 4.53
C THR A 630 2.42 -23.42 4.41
N LEU A 631 2.52 -24.74 4.34
CA LEU A 631 3.78 -25.44 4.17
C LEU A 631 4.13 -25.45 2.68
N TYR A 632 5.37 -25.05 2.38
CA TYR A 632 5.96 -25.17 1.05
C TYR A 632 7.20 -26.06 1.13
N LEU A 633 7.34 -26.97 0.18
CA LEU A 633 8.50 -27.87 0.07
C LEU A 633 9.16 -27.73 -1.31
N PRO A 634 10.47 -27.99 -1.44
CA PRO A 634 11.16 -28.02 -2.72
C PRO A 634 10.50 -28.99 -3.74
N PRO A 635 10.70 -28.78 -5.04
CA PRO A 635 10.38 -29.79 -6.06
C PRO A 635 11.07 -31.12 -5.77
N GLY A 636 10.39 -32.24 -6.07
CA GLY A 636 10.93 -33.60 -5.92
C GLY A 636 10.93 -34.16 -4.48
N TYR A 637 11.09 -33.31 -3.46
CA TYR A 637 11.31 -33.73 -2.06
C TYR A 637 10.20 -34.60 -1.44
N SER A 638 10.58 -35.69 -0.76
CA SER A 638 9.70 -36.61 -0.03
C SER A 638 10.20 -36.82 1.42
N PRO A 639 9.45 -36.42 2.47
CA PRO A 639 9.89 -36.57 3.87
C PRO A 639 10.21 -38.00 4.31
N SER A 640 9.65 -39.02 3.64
CA SER A 640 9.89 -40.43 3.91
C SER A 640 11.13 -41.01 3.23
N GLU A 641 11.72 -40.30 2.26
CA GLU A 641 12.85 -40.76 1.45
C GLU A 641 14.10 -39.89 1.67
N ASP A 642 13.94 -38.56 1.61
CA ASP A 642 15.02 -37.58 1.77
C ASP A 642 15.30 -37.20 3.24
N GLY A 643 14.35 -37.50 4.14
CA GLY A 643 14.42 -37.13 5.56
C GLY A 643 14.18 -35.62 5.83
N PRO A 644 14.53 -35.12 7.03
CA PRO A 644 14.12 -33.79 7.50
C PRO A 644 15.01 -32.64 7.02
N LEU A 645 14.40 -31.61 6.42
CA LEU A 645 15.09 -30.43 5.87
C LEU A 645 15.43 -29.37 6.95
N PRO A 646 16.37 -28.45 6.66
CA PRO A 646 16.40 -27.15 7.34
C PRO A 646 15.08 -26.39 7.02
N CYS A 647 14.50 -25.75 8.03
CA CYS A 647 13.20 -25.11 7.89
C CYS A 647 13.22 -23.64 8.29
N LEU A 648 12.56 -22.78 7.52
CA LEU A 648 12.36 -21.37 7.84
C LEU A 648 10.88 -21.09 8.07
N ILE A 649 10.54 -20.79 9.32
CA ILE A 649 9.22 -20.33 9.74
C ILE A 649 9.13 -18.81 9.57
N TRP A 650 8.13 -18.31 8.85
CA TRP A 650 7.98 -16.86 8.61
C TRP A 650 6.55 -16.37 8.85
N SER A 651 6.33 -15.55 9.89
CA SER A 651 4.97 -15.15 10.29
C SER A 651 4.83 -13.68 10.74
N TYR A 652 3.59 -13.29 11.01
CA TYR A 652 3.16 -12.02 11.59
C TYR A 652 2.00 -12.27 12.57
N PRO A 653 2.15 -11.98 13.89
CA PRO A 653 1.10 -12.24 14.87
C PRO A 653 -0.20 -11.49 14.59
N GLY A 654 -1.34 -12.17 14.78
CA GLY A 654 -2.67 -11.60 14.59
C GLY A 654 -3.41 -11.48 15.90
N GLU A 655 -3.80 -10.28 16.31
CA GLU A 655 -4.65 -10.10 17.48
C GLU A 655 -6.12 -10.42 17.15
N PHE A 656 -6.90 -10.96 18.10
CA PHE A 656 -8.32 -11.34 17.94
C PHE A 656 -9.13 -11.11 19.24
N LYS A 657 -10.45 -10.94 19.12
CA LYS A 657 -11.40 -10.91 20.25
C LYS A 657 -12.19 -12.23 20.48
N SER A 658 -11.91 -13.30 19.73
CA SER A 658 -12.37 -14.67 20.05
C SER A 658 -11.50 -15.76 19.42
N LYS A 659 -11.49 -16.96 20.02
CA LYS A 659 -10.81 -18.17 19.51
C LYS A 659 -11.36 -18.65 18.17
N GLU A 660 -12.66 -18.54 17.94
CA GLU A 660 -13.32 -19.04 16.73
C GLU A 660 -12.82 -18.25 15.52
N ALA A 661 -12.83 -16.91 15.62
CA ALA A 661 -12.35 -16.03 14.57
C ALA A 661 -10.84 -16.17 14.33
N ALA A 662 -10.05 -16.48 15.37
CA ALA A 662 -8.63 -16.80 15.22
C ALA A 662 -8.41 -18.08 14.38
N GLY A 663 -9.19 -19.14 14.64
CA GLY A 663 -9.06 -20.44 13.96
C GLY A 663 -9.67 -20.54 12.56
N GLN A 664 -10.24 -19.47 12.00
CA GLN A 664 -10.83 -19.49 10.65
C GLN A 664 -9.78 -19.47 9.53
N VAL A 665 -9.94 -20.37 8.55
CA VAL A 665 -9.02 -20.51 7.41
C VAL A 665 -9.29 -19.42 6.36
N ARG A 666 -8.28 -18.59 6.10
CA ARG A 666 -8.39 -17.38 5.24
C ARG A 666 -7.53 -17.42 3.97
N ARG A 667 -6.97 -18.59 3.64
CA ARG A 667 -6.13 -18.85 2.46
C ARG A 667 -6.73 -19.98 1.62
N SER A 668 -6.38 -20.02 0.34
CA SER A 668 -6.78 -21.12 -0.56
C SER A 668 -5.59 -22.06 -0.82
N PRO A 669 -5.78 -23.39 -0.77
CA PRO A 669 -4.74 -24.34 -1.17
C PRO A 669 -4.39 -24.16 -2.66
N ASN A 670 -5.36 -23.77 -3.49
CA ASN A 670 -5.24 -23.74 -4.94
C ASN A 670 -4.53 -22.49 -5.50
N LYS A 671 -4.26 -21.48 -4.68
CA LYS A 671 -3.60 -20.24 -5.14
C LYS A 671 -2.11 -20.47 -5.48
N PHE A 672 -1.66 -19.91 -6.61
CA PHE A 672 -0.27 -19.94 -7.06
C PHE A 672 0.75 -19.36 -6.05
N ALA A 673 1.94 -19.96 -6.02
CA ALA A 673 3.03 -19.68 -5.10
C ALA A 673 3.93 -18.50 -5.56
N ARG A 674 3.35 -17.28 -5.63
CA ARG A 674 4.08 -16.12 -6.15
C ARG A 674 5.21 -15.66 -5.20
N ILE A 675 6.45 -15.82 -5.63
CA ILE A 675 7.66 -15.35 -4.94
C ILE A 675 7.65 -13.82 -4.88
N SER A 676 8.03 -13.26 -3.73
CA SER A 676 8.06 -11.82 -3.46
C SER A 676 8.88 -11.51 -2.20
N ASN A 677 9.32 -10.26 -2.06
CA ASN A 677 10.07 -9.75 -0.90
C ASN A 677 9.33 -9.77 0.47
N ASN A 678 8.14 -10.38 0.56
CA ASN A 678 7.36 -10.49 1.80
C ASN A 678 7.47 -11.86 2.48
N PHE A 679 7.88 -12.91 1.75
CA PHE A 679 8.00 -14.27 2.25
C PHE A 679 9.25 -14.95 1.68
N PRO A 680 9.98 -15.77 2.46
CA PRO A 680 11.27 -16.34 2.06
C PRO A 680 11.14 -17.56 1.13
N LEU A 681 10.12 -17.62 0.27
CA LEU A 681 9.88 -18.73 -0.67
C LEU A 681 11.05 -18.96 -1.64
N LEU A 682 11.90 -17.95 -1.84
CA LEU A 682 13.12 -18.02 -2.63
C LEU A 682 14.08 -19.15 -2.16
N TRP A 683 14.09 -19.47 -0.86
CA TRP A 683 14.92 -20.52 -0.28
C TRP A 683 14.45 -21.96 -0.59
N LEU A 684 13.28 -22.13 -1.23
CA LEU A 684 12.87 -23.42 -1.81
C LEU A 684 13.86 -23.89 -2.88
N ALA A 685 14.49 -22.96 -3.62
CA ALA A 685 15.56 -23.25 -4.59
C ALA A 685 16.90 -23.65 -3.91
N ARG A 686 16.95 -23.67 -2.57
CA ARG A 686 18.11 -24.05 -1.76
C ARG A 686 17.82 -25.21 -0.81
N GLY A 687 16.75 -25.98 -1.05
CA GLY A 687 16.41 -27.16 -0.25
C GLY A 687 15.83 -26.85 1.14
N PHE A 688 15.32 -25.64 1.40
CA PHE A 688 14.66 -25.32 2.67
C PHE A 688 13.16 -25.64 2.60
N ALA A 689 12.62 -26.26 3.65
CA ALA A 689 11.19 -26.28 3.90
C ALA A 689 10.74 -24.90 4.42
N ILE A 690 9.66 -24.32 3.88
CA ILE A 690 9.17 -23.00 4.30
C ILE A 690 7.79 -23.13 4.96
N LEU A 691 7.72 -22.87 6.27
CA LEU A 691 6.45 -22.77 6.98
C LEU A 691 5.96 -21.31 6.94
N ALA A 692 5.21 -20.99 5.90
CA ALA A 692 4.75 -19.63 5.65
C ALA A 692 3.45 -19.29 6.41
N ASP A 693 3.48 -18.14 7.07
CA ASP A 693 2.36 -17.50 7.75
C ASP A 693 1.61 -18.46 8.71
N PRO A 694 2.30 -19.22 9.60
CA PRO A 694 1.62 -19.99 10.65
C PRO A 694 0.80 -19.07 11.53
N THR A 695 -0.42 -19.49 11.84
CA THR A 695 -1.36 -18.69 12.62
C THR A 695 -0.81 -18.54 14.04
N ILE A 696 -0.45 -17.32 14.42
CA ILE A 696 -0.01 -16.97 15.78
C ILE A 696 -1.04 -15.97 16.32
N PRO A 697 -2.13 -16.47 16.96
CA PRO A 697 -3.21 -15.63 17.43
C PRO A 697 -2.93 -15.13 18.84
N ILE A 698 -3.05 -13.82 19.02
CA ILE A 698 -3.01 -13.15 20.33
C ILE A 698 -4.45 -12.79 20.70
N ILE A 699 -5.05 -13.60 21.56
CA ILE A 699 -6.50 -13.59 21.82
C ILE A 699 -6.78 -12.90 23.16
N GLY A 700 -7.70 -11.95 23.18
CA GLY A 700 -8.24 -11.36 24.41
C GLY A 700 -9.76 -11.50 24.42
N GLU A 701 -10.33 -12.18 25.42
CA GLU A 701 -11.76 -12.50 25.52
C GLU A 701 -12.38 -11.79 26.72
N GLY A 702 -13.62 -11.31 26.55
CA GLY A 702 -14.28 -10.43 27.53
C GLY A 702 -13.44 -9.18 27.82
N ASN A 703 -13.16 -8.95 29.10
CA ASN A 703 -12.42 -7.78 29.60
C ASN A 703 -10.90 -7.95 29.57
N GLN A 704 -10.35 -9.13 29.28
CA GLN A 704 -8.90 -9.32 29.16
C GLN A 704 -8.42 -8.88 27.77
N GLU A 705 -7.36 -8.07 27.71
CA GLU A 705 -6.72 -7.73 26.43
C GLU A 705 -5.61 -8.72 26.08
N GLY A 706 -5.56 -9.12 24.81
CA GLY A 706 -4.75 -10.28 24.41
C GLY A 706 -3.24 -10.10 24.61
N ASN A 707 -2.76 -8.85 24.59
CA ASN A 707 -1.36 -8.53 24.80
C ASN A 707 -0.90 -8.72 26.26
N ASP A 708 -1.81 -8.77 27.23
CA ASP A 708 -1.47 -9.09 28.64
C ASP A 708 -0.90 -10.51 28.79
N ARG A 709 -1.17 -11.39 27.82
CA ARG A 709 -0.63 -12.75 27.71
C ARG A 709 0.18 -12.95 26.41
N TYR A 710 0.76 -11.87 25.87
CA TYR A 710 1.43 -11.88 24.56
C TYR A 710 2.49 -12.99 24.43
N ILE A 711 3.43 -13.07 25.37
CA ILE A 711 4.55 -14.03 25.32
C ILE A 711 4.05 -15.48 25.43
N GLU A 712 3.14 -15.75 26.38
CA GLU A 712 2.55 -17.08 26.57
C GLU A 712 1.85 -17.58 25.30
N GLN A 713 0.99 -16.75 24.71
CA GLN A 713 0.26 -17.09 23.48
C GLN A 713 1.19 -17.22 22.27
N LEU A 714 2.23 -16.40 22.19
CA LEU A 714 3.26 -16.47 21.15
C LEU A 714 4.05 -17.79 21.24
N VAL A 715 4.55 -18.15 22.43
CA VAL A 715 5.30 -19.40 22.67
C VAL A 715 4.41 -20.62 22.41
N ALA A 716 3.19 -20.67 22.97
CA ALA A 716 2.26 -21.79 22.75
C ALA A 716 1.93 -22.00 21.25
N SER A 717 1.84 -20.91 20.47
CA SER A 717 1.61 -20.98 19.03
C SER A 717 2.85 -21.46 18.26
N ALA A 718 4.05 -21.07 18.70
CA ALA A 718 5.31 -21.49 18.11
C ALA A 718 5.63 -22.96 18.41
N GLU A 719 5.46 -23.42 19.65
CA GLU A 719 5.54 -24.84 20.03
C GLU A 719 4.62 -25.69 19.13
N ALA A 720 3.35 -25.29 18.99
CA ALA A 720 2.37 -26.02 18.18
C ALA A 720 2.76 -26.09 16.70
N ALA A 721 3.37 -25.02 16.16
CA ALA A 721 3.83 -24.98 14.77
C ALA A 721 5.10 -25.83 14.54
N VAL A 722 6.07 -25.76 15.46
CA VAL A 722 7.32 -26.54 15.41
C VAL A 722 7.04 -28.03 15.60
N ASN A 723 6.23 -28.40 16.59
CA ASN A 723 5.89 -29.79 16.86
C ASN A 723 5.19 -30.44 15.66
N GLU A 724 4.32 -29.74 14.93
CA GLU A 724 3.66 -30.31 13.76
C GLU A 724 4.61 -30.56 12.57
N ILE A 725 5.59 -29.67 12.30
CA ILE A 725 6.56 -29.89 11.22
C ILE A 725 7.62 -30.93 11.56
N VAL A 726 8.01 -31.05 12.84
CA VAL A 726 8.89 -32.12 13.33
C VAL A 726 8.17 -33.48 13.31
N ARG A 727 6.92 -33.54 13.81
CA ARG A 727 6.08 -34.77 13.80
C ARG A 727 5.80 -35.30 12.39
N ARG A 728 5.87 -34.45 11.36
CA ARG A 728 5.76 -34.85 9.94
C ARG A 728 7.07 -35.33 9.31
N GLY A 729 8.20 -35.30 10.03
CA GLY A 729 9.52 -35.58 9.47
C GLY A 729 10.03 -34.52 8.47
N VAL A 730 9.33 -33.38 8.34
CA VAL A 730 9.63 -32.35 7.34
C VAL A 730 10.79 -31.44 7.75
N ALA A 731 10.92 -31.17 9.05
CA ALA A 731 11.88 -30.22 9.59
C ALA A 731 12.77 -30.86 10.64
N HIS A 732 14.09 -30.69 10.51
CA HIS A 732 15.05 -31.19 11.49
C HIS A 732 15.03 -30.27 12.72
N PRO A 733 14.81 -30.77 13.95
CA PRO A 733 14.60 -29.94 15.15
C PRO A 733 15.65 -28.83 15.32
N ASP A 734 16.92 -29.18 15.26
CA ASP A 734 18.05 -28.25 15.45
C ASP A 734 18.34 -27.33 14.24
N LYS A 735 17.53 -27.37 13.18
CA LYS A 735 17.71 -26.60 11.94
C LYS A 735 16.47 -25.78 11.57
N ILE A 736 15.67 -25.40 12.57
CA ILE A 736 14.50 -24.53 12.41
C ILE A 736 14.89 -23.08 12.73
N ALA A 737 14.73 -22.19 11.76
CA ALA A 737 14.91 -20.75 11.91
C ALA A 737 13.55 -20.03 11.95
N VAL A 738 13.45 -18.93 12.70
CA VAL A 738 12.23 -18.11 12.78
C VAL A 738 12.45 -16.68 12.30
N GLY A 739 11.57 -16.19 11.43
CA GLY A 739 11.65 -14.84 10.89
C GLY A 739 10.31 -14.14 10.77
N GLY A 740 10.39 -12.84 10.53
CA GLY A 740 9.21 -12.01 10.34
C GLY A 740 9.54 -10.56 10.05
N HIS A 741 8.49 -9.80 9.72
CA HIS A 741 8.58 -8.40 9.39
C HIS A 741 7.69 -7.55 10.32
N SER A 742 8.18 -6.43 10.81
CA SER A 742 7.50 -5.51 11.72
C SER A 742 7.01 -6.20 13.01
N TYR A 743 5.72 -6.51 13.16
CA TYR A 743 5.26 -7.27 14.34
C TYR A 743 5.76 -8.72 14.33
N GLY A 744 6.01 -9.30 13.14
CA GLY A 744 6.70 -10.59 13.02
C GLY A 744 8.15 -10.52 13.50
N ALA A 745 8.87 -9.44 13.25
CA ALA A 745 10.24 -9.25 13.73
C ALA A 745 10.30 -9.08 15.25
N PHE A 746 9.32 -8.37 15.82
CA PHE A 746 9.09 -8.27 17.25
C PHE A 746 8.74 -9.62 17.89
N MET A 747 7.96 -10.47 17.20
CA MET A 747 7.75 -11.87 17.57
C MET A 747 9.06 -12.67 17.53
N THR A 748 9.91 -12.47 16.51
CA THR A 748 11.17 -13.22 16.33
C THR A 748 12.10 -13.01 17.52
N ALA A 749 12.33 -11.75 17.92
CA ALA A 749 13.16 -11.44 19.08
C ALA A 749 12.56 -11.99 20.39
N ASN A 750 11.23 -11.92 20.58
CA ASN A 750 10.56 -12.55 21.72
C ASN A 750 10.73 -14.09 21.74
N LEU A 751 10.60 -14.76 20.60
CA LEU A 751 10.74 -16.22 20.50
C LEU A 751 12.17 -16.68 20.80
N LEU A 752 13.20 -15.93 20.37
CA LEU A 752 14.58 -16.24 20.75
C LEU A 752 14.91 -15.90 22.21
N ALA A 753 14.16 -15.00 22.86
CA ALA A 753 14.31 -14.66 24.28
C ALA A 753 13.55 -15.60 25.23
N HIS A 754 12.44 -16.19 24.77
CA HIS A 754 11.49 -16.94 25.62
C HIS A 754 11.27 -18.41 25.20
N ALA A 755 11.62 -18.80 23.98
CA ALA A 755 11.62 -20.18 23.51
C ALA A 755 12.86 -20.54 22.63
N PRO A 756 14.10 -20.24 23.08
CA PRO A 756 15.32 -20.51 22.30
C PRO A 756 15.59 -22.00 22.04
N HIS A 757 14.86 -22.92 22.69
CA HIS A 757 14.94 -24.36 22.42
C HIS A 757 14.22 -24.77 21.13
N LEU A 758 13.33 -23.93 20.58
CA LEU A 758 12.60 -24.20 19.34
C LEU A 758 13.36 -23.81 18.06
N PHE A 759 14.44 -23.02 18.18
CA PHE A 759 15.05 -22.32 17.04
C PHE A 759 16.58 -22.30 17.09
N CYS A 760 17.23 -22.53 15.96
CA CYS A 760 18.68 -22.39 15.82
C CYS A 760 19.11 -20.93 15.64
N CYS A 761 18.33 -20.13 14.92
CA CYS A 761 18.57 -18.70 14.68
C CYS A 761 17.27 -17.96 14.30
N GLY A 762 17.35 -16.65 14.06
CA GLY A 762 16.22 -15.89 13.53
C GLY A 762 16.55 -14.65 12.69
N ILE A 763 15.54 -14.15 11.96
CA ILE A 763 15.64 -13.03 11.02
C ILE A 763 14.54 -12.00 11.31
N ALA A 764 14.90 -10.85 11.87
CA ALA A 764 13.95 -9.85 12.34
C ALA A 764 14.05 -8.55 11.52
N ARG A 765 13.10 -8.35 10.58
CA ARG A 765 13.07 -7.20 9.66
C ARG A 765 12.16 -6.06 10.14
N SER A 766 12.69 -4.84 10.29
CA SER A 766 11.96 -3.62 10.67
C SER A 766 11.12 -3.76 11.95
N GLY A 767 11.63 -4.50 12.94
CA GLY A 767 10.96 -4.72 14.22
C GLY A 767 11.08 -3.54 15.17
N ALA A 768 10.03 -3.28 15.95
CA ALA A 768 10.00 -2.29 17.02
C ALA A 768 10.16 -3.00 18.38
N TYR A 769 11.39 -3.13 18.87
CA TYR A 769 11.79 -4.02 19.97
C TYR A 769 11.55 -3.46 21.37
N ASN A 770 11.26 -2.16 21.50
CA ASN A 770 10.85 -1.54 22.76
C ASN A 770 9.52 -0.81 22.60
N ARG A 771 8.48 -1.25 23.33
CA ARG A 771 7.12 -0.69 23.29
C ARG A 771 6.96 0.57 24.12
N THR A 772 7.82 0.83 25.10
CA THR A 772 7.76 2.10 25.87
C THR A 772 8.01 3.31 24.97
N LEU A 773 8.76 3.11 23.87
CA LEU A 773 8.97 4.06 22.79
C LEU A 773 7.81 4.13 21.76
N THR A 774 6.65 3.55 22.08
CA THR A 774 5.37 3.69 21.36
C THR A 774 4.19 3.90 22.33
N PRO A 775 4.21 4.92 23.21
CA PRO A 775 3.41 4.94 24.44
C PRO A 775 1.90 5.23 24.28
N PHE A 776 1.40 5.38 23.06
CA PHE A 776 -0.01 5.67 22.77
C PHE A 776 -0.62 4.56 21.88
N GLY A 777 -0.61 3.33 22.39
CA GLY A 777 -1.14 2.13 21.74
C GLY A 777 -0.36 1.68 20.50
N PHE A 778 -0.44 0.39 20.18
CA PHE A 778 0.21 -0.23 19.04
C PHE A 778 -0.60 -1.45 18.56
N GLN A 779 -0.58 -1.77 17.26
CA GLN A 779 -1.42 -2.83 16.67
C GLN A 779 -2.91 -2.65 17.03
N LYS A 780 -3.46 -3.43 17.97
CA LYS A 780 -4.76 -3.20 18.61
C LYS A 780 -4.73 -3.00 20.12
N GLU A 781 -3.55 -2.88 20.74
CA GLU A 781 -3.46 -2.31 22.08
C GLU A 781 -3.97 -0.87 22.03
N MET A 782 -4.96 -0.58 22.88
CA MET A 782 -5.62 0.72 22.95
C MET A 782 -5.20 1.49 24.22
N ARG A 783 -4.78 0.77 25.27
CA ARG A 783 -4.23 1.37 26.48
C ARG A 783 -2.89 2.03 26.18
N THR A 784 -2.64 3.19 26.77
CA THR A 784 -1.34 3.87 26.76
C THR A 784 -0.31 3.11 27.59
N LEU A 785 0.96 3.53 27.52
CA LEU A 785 2.03 3.03 28.37
C LEU A 785 1.67 3.13 29.86
N TRP A 786 1.06 4.23 30.30
CA TRP A 786 0.74 4.45 31.72
C TRP A 786 -0.43 3.59 32.22
N GLU A 787 -1.41 3.30 31.36
CA GLU A 787 -2.55 2.41 31.67
C GLU A 787 -2.19 0.91 31.66
N ALA A 788 -1.07 0.54 31.01
CA ALA A 788 -0.67 -0.87 30.82
C ALA A 788 0.85 -1.08 30.95
N THR A 789 1.49 -0.36 31.88
CA THR A 789 2.96 -0.29 32.03
C THR A 789 3.61 -1.68 32.05
N ASP A 790 3.07 -2.59 32.87
CA ASP A 790 3.52 -3.97 32.99
C ASP A 790 3.50 -4.72 31.66
N THR A 791 2.40 -4.61 30.91
CA THR A 791 2.24 -5.29 29.61
C THR A 791 3.24 -4.76 28.60
N TYR A 792 3.38 -3.44 28.50
CA TYR A 792 4.35 -2.77 27.62
C TYR A 792 5.80 -3.17 27.91
N ILE A 793 6.20 -3.23 29.19
CA ILE A 793 7.54 -3.65 29.62
C ILE A 793 7.74 -5.14 29.33
N LYS A 794 6.86 -6.01 29.84
CA LYS A 794 7.02 -7.47 29.78
C LYS A 794 7.11 -7.98 28.34
N MET A 795 6.30 -7.46 27.42
CA MET A 795 6.30 -7.93 26.02
C MET A 795 7.43 -7.33 25.14
N SER A 796 8.22 -6.38 25.67
CA SER A 796 9.30 -5.74 24.92
C SER A 796 10.56 -6.62 24.94
N PRO A 797 10.97 -7.26 23.82
CA PRO A 797 12.13 -8.16 23.84
C PRO A 797 13.44 -7.43 24.14
N PHE A 798 13.50 -6.11 23.99
CA PHE A 798 14.58 -5.27 24.52
C PHE A 798 14.80 -5.48 26.03
N MET A 799 13.72 -5.63 26.82
CA MET A 799 13.75 -5.90 28.27
C MET A 799 14.11 -7.36 28.62
N SER A 800 14.38 -8.20 27.61
CA SER A 800 14.91 -9.55 27.75
C SER A 800 16.04 -9.83 26.75
N ALA A 801 16.70 -8.79 26.26
CA ALA A 801 17.77 -8.86 25.27
C ALA A 801 18.90 -9.80 25.72
N ASN A 802 19.28 -9.71 26.99
CA ASN A 802 20.30 -10.56 27.62
C ASN A 802 19.99 -12.07 27.62
N LYS A 803 18.74 -12.49 27.36
CA LYS A 803 18.32 -13.90 27.27
C LYS A 803 18.45 -14.47 25.86
N ILE A 804 18.63 -13.64 24.83
CA ILE A 804 18.83 -14.09 23.46
C ILE A 804 20.25 -14.67 23.36
N LYS A 805 20.35 -15.98 23.17
CA LYS A 805 21.62 -16.74 23.03
C LYS A 805 21.71 -17.53 21.71
N LYS A 806 20.81 -17.24 20.77
CA LYS A 806 20.79 -17.80 19.41
C LYS A 806 21.09 -16.68 18.40
N PRO A 807 21.85 -16.92 17.32
CA PRO A 807 22.14 -15.92 16.31
C PRO A 807 20.87 -15.26 15.75
N ILE A 808 20.91 -13.94 15.61
CA ILE A 808 19.78 -13.15 15.09
C ILE A 808 20.25 -12.08 14.11
N LEU A 809 19.74 -12.16 12.88
CA LEU A 809 19.96 -11.15 11.85
C LEU A 809 18.92 -10.02 11.99
N LEU A 810 19.37 -8.82 12.32
CA LEU A 810 18.56 -7.61 12.28
C LEU A 810 18.67 -6.93 10.92
N ILE A 811 17.53 -6.68 10.28
CA ILE A 811 17.44 -5.92 9.02
C ILE A 811 16.54 -4.72 9.28
N HIS A 812 17.04 -3.51 9.08
CA HIS A 812 16.27 -2.28 9.25
C HIS A 812 16.66 -1.30 8.15
N GLY A 813 15.70 -0.55 7.61
CA GLY A 813 16.04 0.68 6.91
C GLY A 813 16.41 1.72 7.95
N GLU A 814 17.64 2.25 7.95
CA GLU A 814 18.01 3.41 8.77
C GLU A 814 16.93 4.50 8.67
N ASP A 815 16.55 4.74 7.42
CA ASP A 815 15.38 5.47 7.01
C ASP A 815 14.09 4.63 7.19
N ASP A 816 13.64 4.40 8.43
CA ASP A 816 12.25 4.03 8.78
C ASP A 816 11.58 5.12 9.64
N SER A 817 10.36 5.52 9.25
CA SER A 817 9.53 6.56 9.90
C SER A 817 8.36 6.03 10.73
N LYS A 818 8.13 4.72 10.75
CA LYS A 818 7.07 4.02 11.52
C LYS A 818 7.62 3.32 12.75
N VAL A 819 8.92 3.03 12.78
CA VAL A 819 9.62 2.44 13.92
C VAL A 819 10.59 3.45 14.53
N THR A 820 10.74 3.40 15.86
CA THR A 820 11.57 4.31 16.65
C THR A 820 13.08 3.99 16.53
N THR A 821 13.60 4.10 15.30
CA THR A 821 15.03 4.26 14.93
C THR A 821 15.90 3.00 14.98
N ALA A 822 16.96 3.03 14.17
CA ALA A 822 18.14 2.18 14.31
C ALA A 822 18.68 2.12 15.76
N MET A 823 18.45 3.12 16.61
CA MET A 823 18.75 3.05 18.05
C MET A 823 18.12 1.85 18.77
N GLN A 824 16.94 1.35 18.36
CA GLN A 824 16.40 0.09 18.93
C GLN A 824 17.14 -1.16 18.43
N VAL A 825 17.77 -1.09 17.25
CA VAL A 825 18.62 -2.15 16.68
C VAL A 825 20.01 -2.11 17.32
N MET A 826 20.62 -0.92 17.39
CA MET A 826 21.93 -0.66 18.00
C MET A 826 21.90 -0.89 19.53
N GLY A 827 20.80 -0.50 20.19
CA GLY A 827 20.62 -0.76 21.62
C GLY A 827 20.40 -2.24 21.96
N CYS A 828 19.86 -3.04 21.03
CA CYS A 828 19.92 -4.49 21.13
C CYS A 828 21.36 -4.99 20.90
N HIS A 829 22.02 -4.51 19.83
CA HIS A 829 23.39 -4.93 19.48
C HIS A 829 24.42 -4.66 20.57
N ALA A 830 24.30 -3.55 21.32
CA ALA A 830 25.15 -3.22 22.46
C ALA A 830 24.85 -4.03 23.74
N VAL A 831 23.89 -4.96 23.70
CA VAL A 831 23.43 -5.79 24.84
C VAL A 831 23.45 -7.30 24.48
N TRP A 832 23.84 -7.67 23.26
CA TRP A 832 23.81 -9.04 22.71
C TRP A 832 25.19 -9.68 22.60
#